data_AF-A0A811Y8Z1-F1
#
_entry.id   AF-A0A811Y8Z1-F1
#
_cell.length_a   1.000
_cell.length_b   1.000
_cell.length_c   1.000
_cell.angle_alpha   90.00
_cell.angle_beta   90.00
_cell.angle_gamma   90.00
#
_symmetry.space_group_name_H-M   'P 1'
#
loop_
_entity.id
_entity.type
_entity.pdbx_description
1 polymer ?
#
loop_
_entity_poly.entity_id
_entity_poly.type
_entity_poly.pdbx_seq_one_letter_code
_entity_poly.pdbx_strand_id
1 'polypeptide(L)'
;MRLPICALLCAGTLGLCLAVPGKTVRWCTISNHEARKCSSFSDNMKRVLPEDGPHVTCVKRTSHLECIKAITANEADAVTVEAGLVFEAGLSPFNLKPIVAEFHGSKNNPQTLHYAVAVVKKDSNIQLKGLQGKKSCHPGLGWSAGWNIPIRIFFPSVSVEEAATAEMAQFFVGSCVPCANRMEFPRLCQLCVGEGTDKCACSFQEPYFGYSGAFKCLQDGVGDVAFLRHVTVFENLANMTDSDHYDLLCLDNSRKSVDKYRECHLALFPSHAVMARNIGGKEDLIWELLNQAQEHFGKGKSTEFQLFASPHGKDLLFTDATDGFLRVPPKMDAKLYVGYEYFSAIQRLKIGVEDSPRVLWCAVGHHERVKCDEWSVLSGGALECTIEETTEDCIAAITKGEADAMTLDGGFIYTAGQCRLVPVLAENYMPKDESTCVNTPAQGHYVVAVIKKSDPSLTWYSLQGKKSCHPAVGTSAGWIIPMGLIYNKTRSCKFDEFFSQSCAPGSDPNSNLCALCSGGSDPAHTCAPNNHERYYGFSGAFRCLVEKGDVAFVKETTVFQNTEGKNPEAWAKDLKQEDFELLCLDGTRRPVTEAHRCHLAIVPNHAVVSRKDKAASVRRMLFNQQELFGRNGFEYRMFQMFQSSSKDLLFSDDTACLANLQDGTTYRKYLGPEYLKALDNMGQCLHSELQDACTFHVH
;
A
#
# COMPACT_ATOMS: atom_id res chain seq x y z
N MET A 1 -27.86 79.04 17.39
CA MET A 1 -27.57 79.36 15.97
C MET A 1 -27.41 78.05 15.20
N ARG A 2 -27.78 78.07 13.92
CA ARG A 2 -28.17 76.94 13.05
C ARG A 2 -27.03 75.96 12.64
N LEU A 3 -27.41 74.66 12.52
CA LEU A 3 -27.04 73.63 11.50
C LEU A 3 -25.54 73.18 11.36
N PRO A 4 -25.22 72.02 10.73
CA PRO A 4 -25.59 70.62 11.04
C PRO A 4 -24.36 69.65 10.92
N ILE A 5 -24.38 68.45 11.51
CA ILE A 5 -23.53 67.33 11.02
C ILE A 5 -24.38 66.06 10.96
N CYS A 6 -24.77 65.72 9.73
CA CYS A 6 -25.40 64.48 9.33
C CYS A 6 -24.33 63.42 9.01
N ALA A 7 -24.55 62.20 9.51
CA ALA A 7 -24.23 60.92 8.91
C ALA A 7 -22.82 60.70 8.31
N LEU A 8 -21.95 60.04 9.09
CA LEU A 8 -20.79 59.28 8.61
C LEU A 8 -20.79 57.91 9.30
N LEU A 9 -21.49 56.95 8.70
CA LEU A 9 -21.48 55.54 9.11
C LEU A 9 -21.86 54.66 7.90
N CYS A 10 -21.07 54.72 6.83
CA CYS A 10 -21.12 53.76 5.72
C CYS A 10 -19.83 53.86 4.89
N ALA A 11 -18.89 52.93 5.10
CA ALA A 11 -17.94 52.37 4.12
C ALA A 11 -16.74 51.79 4.87
N GLY A 12 -16.91 50.60 5.43
CA GLY A 12 -15.85 49.87 6.14
C GLY A 12 -15.97 48.36 5.96
N THR A 13 -16.53 47.89 4.84
CA THR A 13 -16.41 46.51 4.40
C THR A 13 -15.46 46.49 3.22
N LEU A 14 -14.16 46.64 3.52
CA LEU A 14 -13.13 46.13 2.62
C LEU A 14 -13.39 44.63 2.51
N GLY A 15 -13.96 44.23 1.38
CA GLY A 15 -14.09 42.83 1.02
C GLY A 15 -12.72 42.20 1.13
N LEU A 16 -12.59 41.26 2.07
CA LEU A 16 -11.60 40.21 1.97
C LEU A 16 -11.89 39.49 0.64
N CYS A 17 -11.22 39.90 -0.42
CA CYS A 17 -10.96 39.02 -1.54
C CYS A 17 -10.22 37.82 -0.93
N LEU A 18 -10.98 36.77 -0.62
CA LEU A 18 -10.43 35.42 -0.55
C LEU A 18 -9.88 35.17 -1.95
N ALA A 19 -8.61 35.51 -2.15
CA ALA A 19 -7.89 35.13 -3.34
C ALA A 19 -7.97 33.60 -3.40
N VAL A 20 -8.80 33.09 -4.29
CA VAL A 20 -8.85 31.66 -4.61
C VAL A 20 -7.40 31.27 -4.87
N PRO A 21 -6.84 30.28 -4.15
CA PRO A 21 -5.50 29.80 -4.43
C PRO A 21 -5.42 29.52 -5.93
N GLY A 22 -4.52 30.22 -6.62
CA GLY A 22 -4.43 30.11 -8.08
C GLY A 22 -4.34 28.64 -8.47
N LYS A 23 -5.22 28.19 -9.38
CA LYS A 23 -5.23 26.84 -9.96
C LYS A 23 -4.01 26.66 -10.86
N THR A 24 -2.83 26.86 -10.34
CA THR A 24 -1.56 26.82 -11.05
C THR A 24 -0.67 25.76 -10.44
N VAL A 25 -0.21 24.84 -11.28
CA VAL A 25 0.80 23.82 -10.97
C VAL A 25 2.16 24.31 -11.47
N ARG A 26 3.15 24.36 -10.58
CA ARG A 26 4.55 24.66 -10.94
C ARG A 26 5.28 23.36 -11.26
N TRP A 27 5.42 23.05 -12.55
CA TRP A 27 6.12 21.87 -13.04
C TRP A 27 7.63 22.08 -13.05
N CYS A 28 8.37 21.21 -12.36
CA CYS A 28 9.82 21.29 -12.35
C CYS A 28 10.42 20.60 -13.59
N THR A 29 11.46 21.21 -14.16
CA THR A 29 12.18 20.73 -15.34
C THR A 29 13.68 20.72 -15.05
N ILE A 30 14.42 19.79 -15.63
CA ILE A 30 15.85 19.53 -15.34
C ILE A 30 16.78 19.93 -16.48
N SER A 31 16.25 20.41 -17.61
CA SER A 31 17.05 20.82 -18.77
C SER A 31 16.42 21.98 -19.56
N ASN A 32 17.21 22.61 -20.44
CA ASN A 32 16.71 23.64 -21.36
C ASN A 32 15.66 23.10 -22.34
N HIS A 33 15.88 21.89 -22.87
CA HIS A 33 14.95 21.27 -23.81
C HIS A 33 13.61 20.96 -23.14
N GLU A 34 13.66 20.50 -21.90
CA GLU A 34 12.48 20.20 -21.11
C GLU A 34 11.72 21.47 -20.68
N ALA A 35 12.43 22.53 -20.27
CA ALA A 35 11.82 23.83 -19.97
C ALA A 35 11.08 24.42 -21.18
N ARG A 36 11.63 24.23 -22.40
CA ARG A 36 10.97 24.63 -23.66
C ARG A 36 9.72 23.78 -23.92
N LYS A 37 9.79 22.46 -23.75
CA LYS A 37 8.62 21.57 -23.89
C LYS A 37 7.53 21.93 -22.86
N CYS A 38 7.91 22.23 -21.61
CA CYS A 38 6.98 22.68 -20.58
C CYS A 38 6.31 24.01 -20.93
N SER A 39 7.05 24.96 -21.51
CA SER A 39 6.47 26.24 -21.95
C SER A 39 5.44 26.01 -23.05
N SER A 40 5.75 25.14 -24.03
CA SER A 40 4.79 24.72 -25.05
C SER A 40 3.58 24.00 -24.45
N PHE A 41 3.79 23.13 -23.46
CA PHE A 41 2.71 22.48 -22.71
C PHE A 41 1.79 23.52 -22.05
N SER A 42 2.36 24.52 -21.37
CA SER A 42 1.61 25.62 -20.75
C SER A 42 0.75 26.38 -21.75
N ASP A 43 1.33 26.77 -22.88
CA ASP A 43 0.62 27.56 -23.88
C ASP A 43 -0.49 26.78 -24.58
N ASN A 44 -0.29 25.48 -24.81
CA ASN A 44 -1.32 24.61 -25.38
C ASN A 44 -2.46 24.33 -24.39
N MET A 45 -2.16 24.13 -23.10
CA MET A 45 -3.19 23.93 -22.07
C MET A 45 -4.11 25.16 -21.92
N LYS A 46 -3.55 26.37 -21.96
CA LYS A 46 -4.34 27.63 -21.92
C LYS A 46 -5.32 27.78 -23.07
N ARG A 47 -5.08 27.11 -24.21
CA ARG A 47 -5.97 27.18 -25.39
C ARG A 47 -7.16 26.23 -25.27
N VAL A 48 -7.00 25.11 -24.58
CA VAL A 48 -8.02 24.05 -24.49
C VAL A 48 -8.80 24.08 -23.18
N LEU A 49 -8.24 24.70 -22.14
CA LEU A 49 -8.89 24.84 -20.83
C LEU A 49 -9.51 26.22 -20.65
N PRO A 50 -10.59 26.32 -19.84
CA PRO A 50 -11.18 27.62 -19.51
C PRO A 50 -10.22 28.46 -18.64
N GLU A 51 -10.46 29.77 -18.56
CA GLU A 51 -9.60 30.68 -17.79
C GLU A 51 -9.50 30.29 -16.30
N ASP A 52 -10.57 29.71 -15.75
CA ASP A 52 -10.65 29.18 -14.39
C ASP A 52 -10.26 27.70 -14.29
N GLY A 53 -9.68 27.11 -15.33
CA GLY A 53 -9.15 25.74 -15.36
C GLY A 53 -7.76 25.61 -14.73
N PRO A 54 -7.20 24.39 -14.67
CA PRO A 54 -5.84 24.17 -14.20
C PRO A 54 -4.79 24.71 -15.18
N HIS A 55 -3.88 25.54 -14.67
CA HIS A 55 -2.76 26.11 -15.42
C HIS A 55 -1.44 25.47 -15.02
N VAL A 56 -0.47 25.44 -15.93
CA VAL A 56 0.89 24.98 -15.64
C VAL A 56 1.90 26.08 -15.88
N THR A 57 2.89 26.16 -15.00
CA THR A 57 4.06 27.05 -15.11
C THR A 57 5.33 26.24 -14.91
N CYS A 58 6.45 26.69 -15.46
CA CYS A 58 7.68 25.89 -15.53
C CYS A 58 8.75 26.44 -14.59
N VAL A 59 9.30 25.58 -13.74
CA VAL A 59 10.39 25.89 -12.83
C VAL A 59 11.62 25.09 -13.28
N LYS A 60 12.66 25.77 -13.73
CA LYS A 60 13.89 25.10 -14.18
C LYS A 60 14.85 24.86 -13.01
N ARG A 61 15.38 23.65 -12.94
CA ARG A 61 16.48 23.20 -12.07
C ARG A 61 17.50 22.44 -12.93
N THR A 62 18.53 21.86 -12.29
CA THR A 62 19.66 21.18 -12.96
C THR A 62 19.63 19.66 -12.82
N SER A 63 18.78 19.12 -11.95
CA SER A 63 18.64 17.68 -11.73
C SER A 63 17.30 17.35 -11.06
N HIS A 64 16.91 16.07 -11.09
CA HIS A 64 15.72 15.59 -10.37
C HIS A 64 15.82 15.83 -8.86
N LEU A 65 17.00 15.68 -8.27
CA LEU A 65 17.23 15.96 -6.84
C LEU A 65 16.97 17.44 -6.51
N GLU A 66 17.40 18.37 -7.35
CA GLU A 66 17.10 19.79 -7.17
C GLU A 66 15.61 20.09 -7.36
N CYS A 67 14.90 19.34 -8.21
CA CYS A 67 13.44 19.41 -8.29
C CYS A 67 12.75 18.87 -7.02
N ILE A 68 13.20 17.75 -6.47
CA ILE A 68 12.69 17.19 -5.21
C ILE A 68 12.87 18.19 -4.06
N LYS A 69 14.06 18.80 -3.96
CA LYS A 69 14.34 19.88 -3.01
C LYS A 69 13.42 21.09 -3.24
N ALA A 70 13.24 21.53 -4.48
CA ALA A 70 12.37 22.65 -4.82
C ALA A 70 10.90 22.38 -4.46
N ILE A 71 10.40 21.15 -4.65
CA ILE A 71 9.04 20.77 -4.25
C ILE A 71 8.91 20.81 -2.72
N THR A 72 9.90 20.28 -2.00
CA THR A 72 9.95 20.30 -0.53
C THR A 72 9.99 21.72 0.01
N ALA A 73 10.77 22.61 -0.62
CA ALA A 73 10.86 24.04 -0.31
C ALA A 73 9.65 24.87 -0.79
N ASN A 74 8.62 24.22 -1.35
CA ASN A 74 7.45 24.87 -1.92
C ASN A 74 7.78 25.90 -3.02
N GLU A 75 8.85 25.66 -3.80
CA GLU A 75 9.25 26.43 -4.98
C GLU A 75 8.73 25.82 -6.29
N ALA A 76 8.47 24.51 -6.28
CA ALA A 76 7.79 23.76 -7.34
C ALA A 76 6.64 22.92 -6.73
N ASP A 77 5.77 22.36 -7.56
CA ASP A 77 4.63 21.54 -7.12
C ASP A 77 4.74 20.08 -7.56
N ALA A 78 5.27 19.82 -8.75
CA ALA A 78 5.33 18.48 -9.32
C ALA A 78 6.59 18.25 -10.17
N VAL A 79 7.06 17.00 -10.22
CA VAL A 79 8.10 16.52 -11.13
C VAL A 79 7.90 15.03 -11.40
N THR A 80 8.11 14.59 -12.63
CA THR A 80 8.17 13.15 -12.96
C THR A 80 9.54 12.62 -12.58
N VAL A 81 9.61 11.50 -11.86
CA VAL A 81 10.89 10.86 -11.49
C VAL A 81 10.86 9.36 -11.77
N GLU A 82 12.04 8.80 -12.03
CA GLU A 82 12.23 7.36 -12.17
C GLU A 82 12.03 6.64 -10.82
N ALA A 83 11.62 5.37 -10.85
CA ALA A 83 11.24 4.60 -9.66
C ALA A 83 12.31 4.53 -8.54
N GLY A 84 13.60 4.55 -8.87
CA GLY A 84 14.68 4.62 -7.90
C GLY A 84 14.71 5.94 -7.14
N LEU A 85 14.30 7.03 -7.79
CA LEU A 85 14.18 8.35 -7.17
C LEU A 85 12.83 8.56 -6.47
N VAL A 86 11.78 7.82 -6.82
CA VAL A 86 10.50 7.82 -6.06
C VAL A 86 10.78 7.44 -4.61
N PHE A 87 11.59 6.40 -4.41
CA PHE A 87 12.03 5.97 -3.09
C PHE A 87 12.76 7.10 -2.35
N GLU A 88 13.77 7.70 -2.95
CA GLU A 88 14.56 8.76 -2.32
C GLU A 88 13.71 9.98 -1.96
N ALA A 89 12.84 10.39 -2.87
CA ALA A 89 11.92 11.50 -2.67
C ALA A 89 10.90 11.23 -1.55
N GLY A 90 10.60 9.96 -1.27
CA GLY A 90 9.72 9.56 -0.17
C GLY A 90 10.36 9.54 1.21
N LEU A 91 11.69 9.53 1.31
CA LEU A 91 12.38 9.52 2.60
C LEU A 91 12.42 10.92 3.22
N SER A 92 12.60 10.96 4.54
CA SER A 92 12.94 12.17 5.26
C SER A 92 14.30 12.73 4.77
N PRO A 93 14.44 14.05 4.56
CA PRO A 93 13.50 15.12 4.91
C PRO A 93 12.45 15.47 3.84
N PHE A 94 12.46 14.83 2.67
CA PHE A 94 11.63 15.23 1.53
C PHE A 94 10.15 14.85 1.70
N ASN A 95 9.87 13.62 2.15
CA ASN A 95 8.53 13.10 2.44
C ASN A 95 7.51 13.38 1.31
N LEU A 96 7.95 13.28 0.05
CA LEU A 96 7.08 13.39 -1.12
C LEU A 96 6.34 12.08 -1.35
N LYS A 97 5.23 12.13 -2.09
CA LYS A 97 4.50 10.92 -2.48
C LYS A 97 4.19 10.90 -3.98
N PRO A 98 4.11 9.70 -4.59
CA PRO A 98 3.65 9.55 -5.95
C PRO A 98 2.15 9.83 -6.03
N ILE A 99 1.72 10.58 -7.04
CA ILE A 99 0.31 10.95 -7.22
C ILE A 99 -0.24 10.52 -8.59
N VAL A 100 0.65 10.36 -9.56
CA VAL A 100 0.30 9.90 -10.92
C VAL A 100 1.40 8.97 -11.40
N ALA A 101 1.03 7.81 -11.93
CA ALA A 101 1.95 6.86 -12.55
C ALA A 101 1.85 6.95 -14.08
N GLU A 102 2.99 6.87 -14.76
CA GLU A 102 3.01 6.57 -16.19
C GLU A 102 2.59 5.12 -16.42
N PHE A 103 1.78 4.85 -17.44
CA PHE A 103 1.54 3.49 -17.92
C PHE A 103 1.92 3.34 -19.39
N HIS A 104 2.25 2.11 -19.77
CA HIS A 104 2.45 1.68 -21.15
C HIS A 104 1.49 0.55 -21.50
N GLY A 105 1.44 0.19 -22.79
CA GLY A 105 0.54 -0.83 -23.31
C GLY A 105 -0.73 -0.19 -23.89
N SER A 106 -1.89 -0.48 -23.30
CA SER A 106 -3.17 0.05 -23.81
C SER A 106 -4.07 0.52 -22.69
N LYS A 107 -5.00 1.44 -22.96
CA LYS A 107 -5.98 1.92 -21.97
C LYS A 107 -6.80 0.78 -21.32
N ASN A 108 -7.04 -0.32 -22.05
CA ASN A 108 -7.79 -1.48 -21.53
C ASN A 108 -6.94 -2.45 -20.71
N ASN A 109 -5.61 -2.36 -20.83
CA ASN A 109 -4.66 -3.19 -20.09
C ASN A 109 -3.40 -2.36 -19.77
N PRO A 110 -3.52 -1.38 -18.87
CA PRO A 110 -2.42 -0.49 -18.55
C PRO A 110 -1.36 -1.25 -17.73
N GLN A 111 -0.10 -1.14 -18.14
CA GLN A 111 1.04 -1.71 -17.41
C GLN A 111 1.82 -0.58 -16.75
N THR A 112 1.99 -0.67 -15.43
CA THR A 112 2.73 0.30 -14.61
C THR A 112 4.04 -0.28 -14.08
N LEU A 113 4.51 -1.39 -14.66
CA LEU A 113 5.73 -2.09 -14.26
C LEU A 113 6.58 -2.39 -15.49
N HIS A 114 7.88 -2.18 -15.38
CA HIS A 114 8.84 -2.50 -16.42
C HIS A 114 9.75 -3.65 -16.00
N TYR A 115 10.22 -4.40 -16.99
CA TYR A 115 11.32 -5.34 -16.85
C TYR A 115 12.66 -4.62 -17.00
N ALA A 116 13.54 -4.74 -16.01
CA ALA A 116 14.94 -4.34 -16.10
C ALA A 116 15.73 -5.43 -16.83
N VAL A 117 16.56 -5.05 -17.79
CA VAL A 117 17.30 -5.96 -18.66
C VAL A 117 18.75 -5.51 -18.85
N ALA A 118 19.65 -6.46 -19.06
CA ALA A 118 21.02 -6.20 -19.52
C ALA A 118 21.12 -6.58 -20.99
N VAL A 119 21.40 -5.58 -21.84
CA VAL A 119 21.44 -5.73 -23.31
C VAL A 119 22.89 -5.72 -23.78
N VAL A 120 23.22 -6.63 -24.68
CA VAL A 120 24.53 -6.72 -25.36
C VAL A 120 24.35 -6.81 -26.86
N LYS A 121 25.40 -6.55 -27.64
CA LYS A 121 25.39 -6.88 -29.08
C LYS A 121 25.42 -8.40 -29.26
N LYS A 122 24.69 -8.89 -30.25
CA LYS A 122 24.50 -10.34 -30.49
C LYS A 122 25.80 -11.08 -30.79
N ASP A 123 26.70 -10.44 -31.51
CA ASP A 123 28.04 -10.94 -31.86
C ASP A 123 29.05 -10.93 -30.70
N SER A 124 28.70 -10.33 -29.55
CA SER A 124 29.52 -10.42 -28.34
C SER A 124 29.53 -11.84 -27.78
N ASN A 125 30.59 -12.26 -27.08
CA ASN A 125 30.65 -13.54 -26.36
C ASN A 125 30.50 -13.31 -24.84
N ILE A 126 29.55 -12.48 -24.44
CA ILE A 126 29.38 -12.03 -23.05
C ILE A 126 28.18 -12.74 -22.41
N GLN A 127 28.34 -13.21 -21.17
CA GLN A 127 27.24 -13.65 -20.30
C GLN A 127 27.22 -12.79 -19.03
N LEU A 128 26.13 -12.85 -18.27
CA LEU A 128 25.91 -11.99 -17.09
C LEU A 128 27.05 -12.11 -16.05
N LYS A 129 27.52 -13.33 -15.77
CA LYS A 129 28.64 -13.58 -14.83
C LYS A 129 30.00 -13.18 -15.40
N GLY A 130 30.11 -12.96 -16.71
CA GLY A 130 31.33 -12.57 -17.41
C GLY A 130 31.49 -11.06 -17.61
N LEU A 131 30.72 -10.24 -16.88
CA LEU A 131 30.72 -8.79 -17.02
C LEU A 131 31.87 -8.08 -16.29
N GLN A 132 32.55 -8.76 -15.36
CA GLN A 132 33.73 -8.19 -14.72
C GLN A 132 34.81 -7.88 -15.77
N GLY A 133 35.38 -6.69 -15.71
CA GLY A 133 36.38 -6.24 -16.69
C GLY A 133 35.79 -5.92 -18.07
N LYS A 134 34.48 -5.69 -18.19
CA LYS A 134 33.85 -5.13 -19.40
C LYS A 134 33.61 -3.62 -19.27
N LYS A 135 33.11 -3.02 -20.34
CA LYS A 135 32.63 -1.63 -20.38
C LYS A 135 31.11 -1.58 -20.26
N SER A 136 30.57 -0.65 -19.49
CA SER A 136 29.13 -0.59 -19.23
C SER A 136 28.49 0.78 -19.47
N CYS A 137 27.23 0.77 -19.91
CA CYS A 137 26.40 1.95 -20.13
C CYS A 137 25.21 1.92 -19.18
N HIS A 138 25.01 3.01 -18.44
CA HIS A 138 23.96 3.14 -17.44
C HIS A 138 23.16 4.43 -17.69
N PRO A 139 21.83 4.44 -17.51
CA PRO A 139 20.98 5.62 -17.74
C PRO A 139 21.26 6.75 -16.75
N GLY A 140 21.63 6.41 -15.51
CA GLY A 140 21.95 7.36 -14.46
C GLY A 140 22.18 6.69 -13.11
N LEU A 141 22.95 7.34 -12.24
CA LEU A 141 23.15 6.94 -10.85
C LEU A 141 21.80 6.95 -10.11
N GLY A 142 21.54 5.92 -9.31
CA GLY A 142 20.31 5.79 -8.49
C GLY A 142 19.07 5.30 -9.25
N TRP A 143 19.15 5.10 -10.57
CA TRP A 143 18.01 4.61 -11.36
C TRP A 143 17.79 3.10 -11.17
N SER A 144 16.54 2.63 -11.21
CA SER A 144 16.20 1.23 -10.87
C SER A 144 16.90 0.21 -11.76
N ALA A 145 16.56 0.18 -13.04
CA ALA A 145 17.12 -0.77 -13.99
C ALA A 145 18.61 -0.53 -14.26
N GLY A 146 19.03 0.74 -14.19
CA GLY A 146 20.37 1.18 -14.54
C GLY A 146 21.42 1.02 -13.45
N TRP A 147 21.02 1.05 -12.18
CA TRP A 147 21.96 1.18 -11.06
C TRP A 147 21.58 0.28 -9.88
N ASN A 148 20.40 0.48 -9.29
CA ASN A 148 20.02 -0.20 -8.04
C ASN A 148 19.87 -1.72 -8.24
N ILE A 149 19.25 -2.16 -9.34
CA ILE A 149 19.09 -3.58 -9.65
C ILE A 149 20.45 -4.24 -9.99
N PRO A 150 21.29 -3.67 -10.87
CA PRO A 150 22.65 -4.18 -11.10
C PRO A 150 23.51 -4.30 -9.83
N ILE A 151 23.51 -3.28 -8.95
CA ILE A 151 24.24 -3.33 -7.67
C ILE A 151 23.78 -4.53 -6.85
N ARG A 152 22.46 -4.73 -6.71
CA ARG A 152 21.90 -5.84 -5.92
C ARG A 152 22.32 -7.21 -6.48
N ILE A 153 22.45 -7.33 -7.80
CA ILE A 153 22.83 -8.59 -8.45
C ILE A 153 24.32 -8.89 -8.25
N PHE A 154 25.19 -7.90 -8.41
CA PHE A 154 26.64 -8.12 -8.35
C PHE A 154 27.20 -8.03 -6.93
N PHE A 155 26.58 -7.25 -6.04
CA PHE A 155 27.07 -6.97 -4.69
C PHE A 155 25.98 -7.16 -3.61
N PRO A 156 25.35 -8.35 -3.53
CA PRO A 156 24.23 -8.59 -2.60
C PRO A 156 24.61 -8.48 -1.12
N SER A 157 25.91 -8.60 -0.79
CA SER A 157 26.42 -8.55 0.58
C SER A 157 26.88 -7.16 1.02
N VAL A 158 26.92 -6.17 0.10
CA VAL A 158 27.36 -4.82 0.43
C VAL A 158 26.17 -4.01 0.92
N SER A 159 26.28 -3.42 2.10
CA SER A 159 25.22 -2.64 2.77
C SER A 159 25.55 -1.15 2.88
N VAL A 160 26.56 -0.66 2.14
CA VAL A 160 26.96 0.75 2.14
C VAL A 160 27.03 1.24 0.70
N GLU A 161 26.27 2.28 0.38
CA GLU A 161 26.10 2.82 -0.98
C GLU A 161 27.43 3.30 -1.58
N GLU A 162 28.26 3.99 -0.78
CA GLU A 162 29.60 4.42 -1.19
C GLU A 162 30.50 3.22 -1.50
N ALA A 163 30.48 2.19 -0.67
CA ALA A 163 31.24 0.97 -0.90
C ALA A 163 30.74 0.23 -2.15
N ALA A 164 29.42 0.10 -2.33
CA ALA A 164 28.83 -0.53 -3.51
C ALA A 164 29.18 0.25 -4.79
N THR A 165 29.20 1.58 -4.72
CA THR A 165 29.61 2.46 -5.83
C THR A 165 31.09 2.28 -6.15
N ALA A 166 31.95 2.21 -5.13
CA ALA A 166 33.37 1.96 -5.30
C ALA A 166 33.65 0.57 -5.90
N GLU A 167 32.95 -0.47 -5.44
CA GLU A 167 33.03 -1.83 -5.98
C GLU A 167 32.57 -1.85 -7.45
N MET A 168 31.44 -1.23 -7.77
CA MET A 168 30.96 -1.12 -9.16
C MET A 168 31.96 -0.38 -10.06
N ALA A 169 32.59 0.68 -9.54
CA ALA A 169 33.63 1.43 -10.26
C ALA A 169 34.91 0.60 -10.53
N GLN A 170 35.17 -0.42 -9.71
CA GLN A 170 36.29 -1.36 -9.92
C GLN A 170 35.91 -2.57 -10.77
N PHE A 171 34.63 -2.97 -10.74
CA PHE A 171 34.11 -4.13 -11.45
C PHE A 171 34.19 -3.97 -12.98
N PHE A 172 33.86 -2.79 -13.50
CA PHE A 172 34.01 -2.45 -14.91
C PHE A 172 35.34 -1.70 -15.18
N VAL A 173 35.94 -1.90 -16.35
CA VAL A 173 37.18 -1.20 -16.75
C VAL A 173 36.92 0.28 -17.04
N GLY A 174 35.68 0.60 -17.42
CA GLY A 174 35.18 1.95 -17.58
C GLY A 174 33.68 1.92 -17.86
N SER A 175 32.98 2.95 -17.41
CA SER A 175 31.53 3.06 -17.57
C SER A 175 31.12 4.45 -18.02
N CYS A 176 29.88 4.57 -18.52
CA CYS A 176 29.16 5.83 -18.47
C CYS A 176 27.99 5.69 -17.50
N VAL A 177 28.09 6.39 -16.37
CA VAL A 177 27.08 6.49 -15.31
C VAL A 177 26.82 7.98 -15.08
N PRO A 178 25.91 8.58 -15.84
CA PRO A 178 25.50 9.96 -15.63
C PRO A 178 25.07 10.21 -14.18
N CYS A 179 25.21 11.46 -13.71
CA CYS A 179 25.01 11.87 -12.31
C CYS A 179 26.10 11.41 -11.31
N ALA A 180 27.05 10.55 -11.71
CA ALA A 180 28.14 10.15 -10.83
C ALA A 180 29.15 11.29 -10.60
N ASN A 181 29.74 11.34 -9.40
CA ASN A 181 30.79 12.30 -9.07
C ASN A 181 32.09 11.93 -9.80
N ARG A 182 32.36 12.58 -10.93
CA ARG A 182 33.56 12.34 -11.76
C ARG A 182 34.89 12.55 -11.03
N MET A 183 34.92 13.35 -9.97
CA MET A 183 36.14 13.61 -9.19
C MET A 183 36.46 12.46 -8.26
N GLU A 184 35.42 11.81 -7.74
CA GLU A 184 35.51 10.70 -6.78
C GLU A 184 35.58 9.34 -7.48
N PHE A 185 34.75 9.17 -8.52
CA PHE A 185 34.63 7.94 -9.30
C PHE A 185 34.89 8.18 -10.80
N PRO A 186 36.13 8.52 -11.22
CA PRO A 186 36.44 8.87 -12.60
C PRO A 186 36.14 7.74 -13.60
N ARG A 187 36.26 6.47 -13.18
CA ARG A 187 35.93 5.31 -14.02
C ARG A 187 34.46 5.24 -14.40
N LEU A 188 33.56 5.70 -13.53
CA LEU A 188 32.12 5.71 -13.78
C LEU A 188 31.72 6.74 -14.85
N CYS A 189 32.53 7.76 -15.06
CA CYS A 189 32.30 8.81 -16.07
C CYS A 189 33.22 8.69 -17.29
N GLN A 190 34.05 7.65 -17.37
CA GLN A 190 35.10 7.53 -18.37
C GLN A 190 34.54 7.50 -19.80
N LEU A 191 33.47 6.74 -20.00
CA LEU A 191 32.84 6.51 -21.31
C LEU A 191 31.79 7.56 -21.69
N CYS A 192 31.43 8.44 -20.76
CA CYS A 192 30.50 9.52 -21.03
C CYS A 192 31.09 10.56 -22.00
N VAL A 193 30.24 11.13 -22.85
CA VAL A 193 30.66 11.89 -24.04
C VAL A 193 30.23 13.36 -24.03
N GLY A 194 29.58 13.84 -22.97
CA GLY A 194 29.30 15.27 -22.80
C GLY A 194 30.58 16.12 -22.79
N GLU A 195 30.45 17.40 -23.14
CA GLU A 195 31.58 18.32 -23.29
C GLU A 195 31.80 19.15 -22.01
N GLY A 196 33.06 19.36 -21.62
CA GLY A 196 33.43 20.25 -20.52
C GLY A 196 32.75 19.92 -19.19
N THR A 197 31.88 20.81 -18.71
CA THR A 197 31.09 20.61 -17.48
C THR A 197 29.92 19.66 -17.67
N ASP A 198 29.50 19.42 -18.92
CA ASP A 198 28.35 18.58 -19.25
C ASP A 198 28.73 17.09 -19.37
N LYS A 199 30.03 16.76 -19.33
CA LYS A 199 30.49 15.37 -19.25
C LYS A 199 29.98 14.71 -17.97
N CYS A 200 29.24 13.60 -18.14
CA CYS A 200 28.63 12.84 -17.04
C CYS A 200 27.50 13.61 -16.30
N ALA A 201 26.94 14.64 -16.93
CA ALA A 201 25.87 15.45 -16.36
C ALA A 201 24.61 14.64 -16.05
N CYS A 202 23.85 15.08 -15.03
CA CYS A 202 22.58 14.47 -14.65
C CYS A 202 21.39 15.03 -15.45
N SER A 203 21.59 15.19 -16.76
CA SER A 203 20.63 15.81 -17.68
C SER A 203 20.92 15.38 -19.11
N PHE A 204 20.01 15.68 -20.03
CA PHE A 204 20.17 15.44 -21.47
C PHE A 204 21.30 16.26 -22.15
N GLN A 205 22.08 17.04 -21.39
CA GLN A 205 23.34 17.62 -21.88
C GLN A 205 24.43 16.55 -22.03
N GLU A 206 24.35 15.45 -21.25
CA GLU A 206 25.13 14.25 -21.49
C GLU A 206 24.39 13.38 -22.53
N PRO A 207 24.95 13.14 -23.72
CA PRO A 207 24.27 12.37 -24.78
C PRO A 207 23.96 10.93 -24.40
N TYR A 208 24.66 10.35 -23.42
CA TYR A 208 24.39 9.01 -22.90
C TYR A 208 23.48 8.98 -21.66
N PHE A 209 22.83 10.09 -21.32
CA PHE A 209 21.84 10.16 -20.23
C PHE A 209 20.49 9.52 -20.55
N GLY A 210 19.87 8.91 -19.54
CA GLY A 210 18.57 8.25 -19.65
C GLY A 210 18.64 6.91 -20.40
N TYR A 211 17.50 6.22 -20.52
CA TYR A 211 17.47 4.88 -21.14
C TYR A 211 17.91 4.92 -22.60
N SER A 212 17.42 5.89 -23.36
CA SER A 212 17.79 6.07 -24.78
C SER A 212 19.29 6.38 -24.95
N GLY A 213 19.85 7.22 -24.09
CA GLY A 213 21.29 7.54 -24.12
C GLY A 213 22.18 6.35 -23.73
N ALA A 214 21.80 5.58 -22.72
CA ALA A 214 22.51 4.37 -22.33
C ALA A 214 22.47 3.29 -23.43
N PHE A 215 21.35 3.16 -24.14
CA PHE A 215 21.29 2.30 -25.32
C PHE A 215 22.19 2.82 -26.43
N LYS A 216 22.17 4.14 -26.71
CA LYS A 216 23.07 4.77 -27.69
C LYS A 216 24.55 4.50 -27.40
N CYS A 217 24.97 4.54 -26.13
CA CYS A 217 26.32 4.17 -25.69
C CYS A 217 26.73 2.74 -26.10
N LEU A 218 25.78 1.79 -26.07
CA LEU A 218 25.99 0.43 -26.59
C LEU A 218 25.99 0.41 -28.12
N GLN A 219 25.08 1.14 -28.78
CA GLN A 219 25.00 1.21 -30.25
C GLN A 219 26.32 1.73 -30.84
N ASP A 220 26.83 2.83 -30.29
CA ASP A 220 28.08 3.49 -30.69
C ASP A 220 29.33 2.64 -30.38
N GLY A 221 29.16 1.47 -29.74
CA GLY A 221 30.24 0.52 -29.45
C GLY A 221 31.19 0.97 -28.35
N VAL A 222 30.77 1.95 -27.54
CA VAL A 222 31.57 2.49 -26.44
C VAL A 222 31.52 1.57 -25.23
N GLY A 223 30.32 1.05 -24.90
CA GLY A 223 30.13 0.01 -23.89
C GLY A 223 29.86 -1.36 -24.49
N ASP A 224 30.14 -2.40 -23.72
CA ASP A 224 29.88 -3.81 -24.08
C ASP A 224 28.47 -4.25 -23.64
N VAL A 225 27.93 -3.63 -22.59
CA VAL A 225 26.60 -3.91 -22.01
C VAL A 225 25.88 -2.60 -21.68
N ALA A 226 24.57 -2.55 -21.88
CA ALA A 226 23.69 -1.49 -21.38
C ALA A 226 22.62 -2.04 -20.45
N PHE A 227 22.42 -1.38 -19.31
CA PHE A 227 21.36 -1.73 -18.36
C PHE A 227 20.13 -0.84 -18.58
N LEU A 228 19.04 -1.44 -19.06
CA LEU A 228 17.90 -0.73 -19.63
C LEU A 228 16.57 -1.27 -19.11
N ARG A 229 15.48 -0.57 -19.44
CA ARG A 229 14.14 -1.17 -19.43
C ARG A 229 13.86 -1.88 -20.76
N HIS A 230 13.09 -2.96 -20.73
CA HIS A 230 12.84 -3.82 -21.89
C HIS A 230 12.30 -3.11 -23.15
N VAL A 231 11.53 -2.03 -22.99
CA VAL A 231 10.95 -1.28 -24.10
C VAL A 231 11.98 -0.41 -24.87
N THR A 232 13.11 -0.08 -24.24
CA THR A 232 14.10 0.89 -24.76
C THR A 232 14.65 0.51 -26.13
N VAL A 233 14.92 -0.79 -26.36
CA VAL A 233 15.48 -1.27 -27.63
C VAL A 233 14.49 -0.99 -28.76
N PHE A 234 13.20 -1.27 -28.55
CA PHE A 234 12.17 -1.08 -29.56
C PHE A 234 11.82 0.40 -29.80
N GLU A 235 11.97 1.26 -28.79
CA GLU A 235 11.73 2.72 -28.89
C GLU A 235 12.79 3.48 -29.70
N ASN A 236 13.98 2.91 -29.83
CA ASN A 236 15.16 3.58 -30.39
C ASN A 236 15.64 3.00 -31.72
N LEU A 237 14.95 1.97 -32.23
CA LEU A 237 15.24 1.38 -33.53
C LEU A 237 14.20 1.80 -34.57
N ALA A 238 14.67 2.20 -35.75
CA ALA A 238 13.80 2.59 -36.85
C ALA A 238 13.08 1.38 -37.46
N ASN A 239 13.78 0.24 -37.56
CA ASN A 239 13.22 -1.02 -38.02
C ASN A 239 13.24 -2.06 -36.89
N MET A 240 12.13 -2.77 -36.71
CA MET A 240 12.05 -3.82 -35.67
C MET A 240 13.05 -4.96 -35.90
N THR A 241 13.44 -5.24 -37.16
CA THR A 241 14.45 -6.25 -37.49
C THR A 241 15.84 -5.91 -36.98
N ASP A 242 16.15 -4.63 -36.73
CA ASP A 242 17.46 -4.23 -36.20
C ASP A 242 17.63 -4.69 -34.74
N SER A 243 16.53 -5.08 -34.08
CA SER A 243 16.55 -5.63 -32.72
C SER A 243 17.23 -7.00 -32.67
N ASP A 244 17.30 -7.71 -33.80
CA ASP A 244 18.00 -8.99 -33.94
C ASP A 244 19.52 -8.86 -33.80
N HIS A 245 20.08 -7.64 -33.78
CA HIS A 245 21.50 -7.39 -33.51
C HIS A 245 21.83 -7.35 -32.01
N TYR A 246 20.84 -7.53 -31.13
CA TYR A 246 21.01 -7.45 -29.69
C TYR A 246 20.45 -8.70 -28.99
N ASP A 247 21.04 -9.04 -27.85
CA ASP A 247 20.54 -10.07 -26.95
C ASP A 247 20.44 -9.54 -25.52
N LEU A 248 19.63 -10.23 -24.72
CA LEU A 248 19.51 -10.07 -23.28
C LEU A 248 20.43 -11.06 -22.56
N LEU A 249 21.04 -10.60 -21.46
CA LEU A 249 21.73 -11.46 -20.51
C LEU A 249 20.76 -11.87 -19.38
N CYS A 250 20.64 -13.17 -19.14
CA CYS A 250 19.67 -13.72 -18.19
C CYS A 250 20.34 -14.08 -16.85
N LEU A 251 19.54 -14.14 -15.77
CA LEU A 251 20.03 -14.48 -14.43
C LEU A 251 20.59 -15.91 -14.34
N ASP A 252 20.08 -16.83 -15.16
CA ASP A 252 20.60 -18.20 -15.31
C ASP A 252 21.90 -18.27 -16.14
N ASN A 253 22.47 -17.11 -16.48
CA ASN A 253 23.66 -16.93 -17.29
C ASN A 253 23.51 -17.36 -18.77
N SER A 254 22.28 -17.61 -19.22
CA SER A 254 21.95 -17.78 -20.63
C SER A 254 21.78 -16.43 -21.35
N ARG A 255 21.53 -16.50 -22.67
CA ARG A 255 21.17 -15.36 -23.51
C ARG A 255 19.87 -15.65 -24.23
N LYS A 256 19.04 -14.63 -24.38
CA LYS A 256 17.83 -14.70 -25.18
C LYS A 256 17.67 -13.45 -26.03
N SER A 257 16.91 -13.57 -27.11
CA SER A 257 16.52 -12.41 -27.93
C SER A 257 15.74 -11.37 -27.10
N VAL A 258 15.80 -10.11 -27.53
CA VAL A 258 15.21 -8.97 -26.81
C VAL A 258 13.69 -9.02 -26.65
N ASP A 259 12.98 -9.78 -27.50
CA ASP A 259 11.54 -10.04 -27.39
C ASP A 259 11.19 -10.98 -26.22
N LYS A 260 12.16 -11.76 -25.72
CA LYS A 260 11.99 -12.71 -24.62
C LYS A 260 12.22 -12.10 -23.23
N TYR A 261 12.07 -10.79 -23.09
CA TYR A 261 12.28 -10.07 -21.83
C TYR A 261 11.45 -10.63 -20.65
N ARG A 262 10.24 -11.15 -20.90
CA ARG A 262 9.41 -11.75 -19.83
C ARG A 262 10.05 -13.00 -19.23
N GLU A 263 10.84 -13.73 -20.01
CA GLU A 263 11.57 -14.93 -19.57
C GLU A 263 13.02 -14.63 -19.19
N CYS A 264 13.57 -13.50 -19.65
CA CYS A 264 14.96 -13.09 -19.44
C CYS A 264 15.02 -11.62 -19.03
N HIS A 265 14.95 -11.38 -17.73
CA HIS A 265 15.08 -10.07 -17.12
C HIS A 265 15.81 -10.18 -15.79
N LEU A 266 16.28 -9.04 -15.29
CA LEU A 266 17.00 -8.92 -14.03
C LEU A 266 16.03 -8.77 -12.86
N ALA A 267 15.02 -7.93 -13.00
CA ALA A 267 13.94 -7.73 -12.04
C ALA A 267 12.79 -6.94 -12.67
N LEU A 268 11.67 -6.88 -11.95
CA LEU A 268 10.57 -5.95 -12.21
C LEU A 268 10.75 -4.69 -11.35
N PHE A 269 10.34 -3.55 -11.87
CA PHE A 269 10.33 -2.28 -11.15
C PHE A 269 9.19 -1.39 -11.66
N PRO A 270 8.65 -0.47 -10.86
CA PRO A 270 7.51 0.33 -11.30
C PRO A 270 7.87 1.40 -12.32
N SER A 271 6.87 1.87 -13.04
CA SER A 271 6.96 2.99 -13.95
C SER A 271 7.26 4.29 -13.20
N HIS A 272 7.72 5.30 -13.95
CA HIS A 272 7.98 6.62 -13.39
C HIS A 272 6.70 7.21 -12.79
N ALA A 273 6.88 8.05 -11.77
CA ALA A 273 5.77 8.68 -11.08
C ALA A 273 5.95 10.20 -11.00
N VAL A 274 4.84 10.92 -11.06
CA VAL A 274 4.77 12.34 -10.71
C VAL A 274 4.73 12.42 -9.19
N MET A 275 5.73 13.11 -8.61
CA MET A 275 5.86 13.31 -7.18
C MET A 275 5.32 14.67 -6.76
N ALA A 276 4.64 14.72 -5.61
CA ALA A 276 4.17 15.95 -4.99
C ALA A 276 4.35 15.89 -3.46
N ARG A 277 4.17 17.02 -2.77
CA ARG A 277 4.19 17.05 -1.30
C ARG A 277 3.01 16.25 -0.72
N ASN A 278 3.23 15.59 0.41
CA ASN A 278 2.15 14.89 1.11
C ASN A 278 1.09 15.85 1.69
N ILE A 279 1.50 17.03 2.15
CA ILE A 279 0.61 18.06 2.71
C ILE A 279 0.61 19.27 1.78
N GLY A 280 -0.57 19.73 1.35
CA GLY A 280 -0.70 20.86 0.43
C GLY A 280 -0.05 20.61 -0.94
N GLY A 281 -0.03 19.34 -1.37
CA GLY A 281 0.61 18.90 -2.61
C GLY A 281 -0.14 19.25 -3.90
N LYS A 282 -1.37 19.79 -3.80
CA LYS A 282 -2.26 20.07 -4.95
C LYS A 282 -2.57 18.81 -5.80
N GLU A 283 -2.72 17.67 -5.16
CA GLU A 283 -2.86 16.35 -5.81
C GLU A 283 -4.02 16.29 -6.79
N ASP A 284 -5.21 16.72 -6.36
CA ASP A 284 -6.40 16.77 -7.22
C ASP A 284 -6.20 17.69 -8.42
N LEU A 285 -5.56 18.85 -8.22
CA LEU A 285 -5.29 19.81 -9.30
C LEU A 285 -4.26 19.27 -10.29
N ILE A 286 -3.23 18.56 -9.82
CA ILE A 286 -2.22 17.92 -10.68
C ILE A 286 -2.87 16.79 -11.48
N TRP A 287 -3.69 15.96 -10.84
CA TRP A 287 -4.46 14.93 -11.54
C TRP A 287 -5.40 15.53 -12.57
N GLU A 288 -6.17 16.57 -12.22
CA GLU A 288 -7.08 17.25 -13.14
C GLU A 288 -6.32 17.80 -14.36
N LEU A 289 -5.20 18.50 -14.13
CA LEU A 289 -4.33 19.02 -15.18
C LEU A 289 -3.86 17.91 -16.12
N LEU A 290 -3.31 16.82 -15.58
CA LEU A 290 -2.73 15.73 -16.37
C LEU A 290 -3.79 14.89 -17.07
N ASN A 291 -4.95 14.71 -16.44
CA ASN A 291 -6.07 14.01 -17.03
C ASN A 291 -6.63 14.75 -18.24
N GLN A 292 -6.75 16.08 -18.15
CA GLN A 292 -7.11 16.91 -19.31
C GLN A 292 -6.00 16.90 -20.37
N ALA A 293 -4.73 17.01 -19.95
CA ALA A 293 -3.60 17.00 -20.86
C ALA A 293 -3.53 15.71 -21.69
N GLN A 294 -3.74 14.53 -21.09
CA GLN A 294 -3.73 13.27 -21.83
C GLN A 294 -4.93 13.10 -22.77
N GLU A 295 -6.10 13.68 -22.47
CA GLU A 295 -7.26 13.59 -23.35
C GLU A 295 -7.13 14.46 -24.60
N HIS A 296 -6.49 15.63 -24.49
CA HIS A 296 -6.26 16.57 -25.59
C HIS A 296 -4.94 16.35 -26.34
N PHE A 297 -3.87 15.97 -25.63
CA PHE A 297 -2.50 15.93 -26.16
C PHE A 297 -1.81 14.58 -25.96
N GLY A 298 -2.54 13.56 -25.53
CA GLY A 298 -2.04 12.18 -25.45
C GLY A 298 -1.69 11.61 -26.83
N LYS A 299 -1.26 10.35 -26.85
CA LYS A 299 -0.77 9.67 -28.05
C LYS A 299 -1.81 9.70 -29.17
N GLY A 300 -1.43 10.28 -30.32
CA GLY A 300 -2.28 10.39 -31.50
C GLY A 300 -3.45 11.38 -31.40
N LYS A 301 -3.53 12.21 -30.35
CA LYS A 301 -4.64 13.18 -30.15
C LYS A 301 -4.43 14.52 -30.85
N SER A 302 -3.19 14.99 -30.96
CA SER A 302 -2.85 16.26 -31.60
C SER A 302 -1.54 16.17 -32.37
N THR A 303 -1.47 16.90 -33.48
CA THR A 303 -0.25 17.10 -34.27
C THR A 303 0.50 18.37 -33.86
N GLU A 304 -0.17 19.34 -33.21
CA GLU A 304 0.44 20.61 -32.78
C GLU A 304 1.32 20.43 -31.55
N PHE A 305 0.88 19.62 -30.60
CA PHE A 305 1.62 19.31 -29.38
C PHE A 305 1.34 17.87 -28.95
N GLN A 306 2.40 17.14 -28.61
CA GLN A 306 2.33 15.77 -28.13
C GLN A 306 2.96 15.68 -26.75
N LEU A 307 2.16 15.24 -25.77
CA LEU A 307 2.59 15.15 -24.37
C LEU A 307 3.70 14.09 -24.19
N PHE A 308 3.53 12.94 -24.83
CA PHE A 308 4.41 11.77 -24.75
C PHE A 308 5.35 11.62 -25.95
N ALA A 309 5.75 12.74 -26.57
CA ALA A 309 6.79 12.73 -27.59
C ALA A 309 7.78 13.87 -27.40
N SER A 310 9.04 13.62 -27.77
CA SER A 310 10.13 14.56 -27.58
C SER A 310 10.83 14.83 -28.93
N PRO A 311 10.42 15.87 -29.68
CA PRO A 311 11.00 16.14 -31.01
C PRO A 311 12.45 16.65 -30.95
N HIS A 312 12.89 17.17 -29.81
CA HIS A 312 14.21 17.78 -29.60
C HIS A 312 14.95 17.14 -28.42
N GLY A 313 14.96 15.82 -28.37
CA GLY A 313 15.57 15.02 -27.30
C GLY A 313 14.87 13.68 -27.16
N LYS A 314 14.91 13.12 -25.95
CA LYS A 314 14.15 11.93 -25.56
C LYS A 314 13.59 12.16 -24.16
N ASP A 315 12.44 11.58 -23.87
CA ASP A 315 11.86 11.52 -22.52
C ASP A 315 11.79 12.88 -21.79
N LEU A 316 11.40 13.96 -22.50
CA LEU A 316 11.26 15.30 -21.92
C LEU A 316 9.91 15.43 -21.18
N LEU A 317 9.93 15.81 -19.89
CA LEU A 317 8.79 15.84 -18.94
C LEU A 317 8.24 14.47 -18.54
N PHE A 318 8.00 13.66 -19.56
CA PHE A 318 7.40 12.33 -19.48
C PHE A 318 8.17 11.42 -20.42
N THR A 319 8.10 10.13 -20.13
CA THR A 319 8.69 9.13 -21.00
C THR A 319 7.98 9.11 -22.36
N ASP A 320 8.73 9.01 -23.46
CA ASP A 320 8.16 8.90 -24.81
C ASP A 320 7.41 7.57 -25.04
N ALA A 321 7.72 6.57 -24.21
CA ALA A 321 7.06 5.27 -24.14
C ALA A 321 5.64 5.30 -23.56
N THR A 322 5.29 6.39 -22.87
CA THR A 322 4.05 6.49 -22.09
C THR A 322 2.84 6.49 -23.02
N ASP A 323 1.86 5.64 -22.70
CA ASP A 323 0.57 5.59 -23.39
C ASP A 323 -0.51 6.40 -22.64
N GLY A 324 -0.30 6.69 -21.36
CA GLY A 324 -1.12 7.60 -20.56
C GLY A 324 -0.77 7.59 -19.08
N PHE A 325 -1.66 8.16 -18.28
CA PHE A 325 -1.52 8.28 -16.83
C PHE A 325 -2.60 7.54 -16.05
N LEU A 326 -2.21 7.00 -14.90
CA LEU A 326 -3.13 6.51 -13.87
C LEU A 326 -2.96 7.32 -12.58
N ARG A 327 -4.07 7.64 -11.92
CA ARG A 327 -4.06 8.25 -10.59
C ARG A 327 -3.60 7.22 -9.58
N VAL A 328 -2.57 7.56 -8.80
CA VAL A 328 -2.09 6.70 -7.72
C VAL A 328 -3.09 6.76 -6.54
N PRO A 329 -3.49 5.63 -5.94
CA PRO A 329 -4.41 5.59 -4.82
C PRO A 329 -3.91 6.41 -3.61
N PRO A 330 -4.79 7.11 -2.86
CA PRO A 330 -4.36 8.00 -1.78
C PRO A 330 -3.50 7.35 -0.68
N LYS A 331 -3.76 6.09 -0.34
CA LYS A 331 -2.99 5.31 0.66
C LYS A 331 -1.62 4.84 0.16
N MET A 332 -1.31 4.99 -1.12
CA MET A 332 -0.08 4.47 -1.72
C MET A 332 1.07 5.48 -1.57
N ASP A 333 1.85 5.33 -0.51
CA ASP A 333 3.08 6.09 -0.33
C ASP A 333 4.23 5.59 -1.25
N ALA A 334 5.39 6.26 -1.17
CA ALA A 334 6.55 5.88 -1.97
C ALA A 334 7.03 4.44 -1.70
N LYS A 335 6.89 3.93 -0.47
CA LYS A 335 7.35 2.57 -0.11
C LYS A 335 6.42 1.51 -0.69
N LEU A 336 5.10 1.72 -0.61
CA LEU A 336 4.10 0.86 -1.25
C LEU A 336 4.22 0.89 -2.76
N TYR A 337 4.50 2.07 -3.34
CA TYR A 337 4.71 2.24 -4.78
C TYR A 337 5.91 1.45 -5.30
N VAL A 338 7.07 1.57 -4.65
CA VAL A 338 8.25 0.81 -5.10
C VAL A 338 8.23 -0.67 -4.71
N GLY A 339 7.50 -1.00 -3.64
CA GLY A 339 7.36 -2.35 -3.11
C GLY A 339 8.51 -2.77 -2.18
N TYR A 340 8.19 -3.60 -1.18
CA TYR A 340 9.11 -4.00 -0.11
C TYR A 340 10.41 -4.65 -0.58
N GLU A 341 10.37 -5.55 -1.57
CA GLU A 341 11.57 -6.24 -2.04
C GLU A 341 12.59 -5.29 -2.68
N TYR A 342 12.10 -4.21 -3.30
CA TYR A 342 12.94 -3.17 -3.87
C TYR A 342 13.39 -2.19 -2.78
N PHE A 343 12.43 -1.74 -1.96
CA PHE A 343 12.65 -0.84 -0.82
C PHE A 343 13.70 -1.37 0.16
N SER A 344 13.51 -2.59 0.68
CA SER A 344 14.38 -3.19 1.70
C SER A 344 15.82 -3.35 1.19
N ALA A 345 15.99 -3.69 -0.09
CA ALA A 345 17.30 -3.78 -0.71
C ALA A 345 18.03 -2.43 -0.77
N ILE A 346 17.33 -1.36 -1.16
CA ILE A 346 17.92 -0.02 -1.22
C ILE A 346 18.16 0.55 0.18
N GLN A 347 17.23 0.36 1.11
CA GLN A 347 17.39 0.82 2.48
C GLN A 347 18.62 0.19 3.13
N ARG A 348 18.87 -1.11 2.91
CA ARG A 348 20.10 -1.78 3.35
C ARG A 348 21.33 -1.14 2.78
N LEU A 349 21.33 -0.79 1.49
CA LEU A 349 22.46 -0.11 0.82
C LEU A 349 22.72 1.28 1.39
N LYS A 350 21.68 2.06 1.70
CA LYS A 350 21.84 3.47 2.09
C LYS A 350 22.05 3.69 3.59
N ILE A 351 21.38 2.90 4.43
CA ILE A 351 21.30 3.13 5.88
C ILE A 351 22.09 2.07 6.68
N GLY A 352 22.55 0.98 6.02
CA GLY A 352 23.34 -0.05 6.70
C GLY A 352 22.57 -0.83 7.77
N VAL A 353 21.24 -0.93 7.63
CA VAL A 353 20.38 -1.58 8.64
C VAL A 353 20.54 -3.10 8.57
N GLU A 354 21.02 -3.72 9.64
CA GLU A 354 20.95 -5.17 9.83
C GLU A 354 19.51 -5.61 10.16
N ASP A 355 19.10 -6.76 9.65
CA ASP A 355 17.80 -7.34 10.00
C ASP A 355 17.77 -7.67 11.49
N SER A 356 16.91 -6.98 12.25
CA SER A 356 16.68 -7.33 13.66
C SER A 356 16.19 -8.78 13.76
N PRO A 357 16.74 -9.58 14.70
CA PRO A 357 16.22 -10.92 14.98
C PRO A 357 14.86 -10.87 15.68
N ARG A 358 14.45 -9.69 16.17
CA ARG A 358 13.17 -9.47 16.86
C ARG A 358 12.04 -9.39 15.87
N VAL A 359 10.87 -9.89 16.28
CA VAL A 359 9.62 -9.69 15.53
C VAL A 359 8.97 -8.40 15.99
N LEU A 360 8.73 -7.47 15.07
CA LEU A 360 7.99 -6.24 15.36
C LEU A 360 6.48 -6.47 15.22
N TRP A 361 5.75 -6.51 16.33
CA TRP A 361 4.30 -6.74 16.35
C TRP A 361 3.53 -5.42 16.19
N CYS A 362 2.53 -5.41 15.31
CA CYS A 362 1.68 -4.23 15.13
C CYS A 362 0.43 -4.34 16.02
N ALA A 363 0.28 -3.38 16.93
CA ALA A 363 -0.89 -3.22 17.78
C ALA A 363 -1.85 -2.16 17.21
N VAL A 364 -3.15 -2.40 17.29
CA VAL A 364 -4.19 -1.46 16.82
C VAL A 364 -4.75 -0.67 17.99
N GLY A 365 -4.41 0.62 18.06
CA GLY A 365 -4.83 1.53 19.12
C GLY A 365 -4.13 1.32 20.46
N HIS A 366 -4.44 2.20 21.42
CA HIS A 366 -3.64 2.32 22.64
C HIS A 366 -3.69 1.08 23.55
N HIS A 367 -4.86 0.45 23.76
CA HIS A 367 -4.92 -0.66 24.72
C HIS A 367 -4.18 -1.91 24.22
N GLU A 368 -4.23 -2.19 22.91
CA GLU A 368 -3.42 -3.27 22.34
C GLU A 368 -1.93 -2.97 22.48
N ARG A 369 -1.53 -1.70 22.27
CA ARG A 369 -0.15 -1.28 22.44
C ARG A 369 0.34 -1.52 23.87
N VAL A 370 -0.45 -1.16 24.88
CA VAL A 370 -0.09 -1.40 26.29
C VAL A 370 0.13 -2.89 26.56
N LYS A 371 -0.81 -3.76 26.14
CA LYS A 371 -0.65 -5.22 26.28
C LYS A 371 0.56 -5.75 25.51
N CYS A 372 0.84 -5.19 24.33
CA CYS A 372 2.00 -5.56 23.53
C CYS A 372 3.31 -5.18 24.24
N ASP A 373 3.40 -3.99 24.82
CA ASP A 373 4.59 -3.55 25.54
C ASP A 373 4.86 -4.42 26.77
N GLU A 374 3.81 -4.83 27.50
CA GLU A 374 3.92 -5.83 28.59
C GLU A 374 4.49 -7.16 28.08
N TRP A 375 3.99 -7.64 26.93
CA TRP A 375 4.52 -8.84 26.29
C TRP A 375 5.99 -8.68 25.87
N SER A 376 6.34 -7.53 25.27
CA SER A 376 7.69 -7.24 24.78
C SER A 376 8.73 -7.30 25.90
N VAL A 377 8.42 -6.73 27.07
CA VAL A 377 9.30 -6.76 28.26
C VAL A 377 9.60 -8.19 28.71
N LEU A 378 8.61 -9.09 28.64
CA LEU A 378 8.72 -10.47 29.10
C LEU A 378 9.20 -11.43 28.01
N SER A 379 9.23 -11.00 26.75
CA SER A 379 9.58 -11.84 25.59
C SER A 379 11.04 -12.31 25.55
N GLY A 380 11.91 -11.81 26.44
CA GLY A 380 13.35 -12.07 26.41
C GLY A 380 14.04 -11.43 25.20
N GLY A 381 13.45 -10.36 24.65
CA GLY A 381 13.93 -9.69 23.44
C GLY A 381 13.57 -10.39 22.14
N ALA A 382 12.57 -11.28 22.15
CA ALA A 382 12.05 -11.93 20.95
C ALA A 382 11.08 -11.02 20.16
N LEU A 383 10.45 -10.06 20.83
CA LEU A 383 9.39 -9.21 20.27
C LEU A 383 9.55 -7.74 20.68
N GLU A 384 9.24 -6.86 19.74
CA GLU A 384 9.04 -5.41 19.95
C GLU A 384 7.66 -5.01 19.43
N CYS A 385 7.18 -3.83 19.82
CA CYS A 385 5.85 -3.36 19.45
C CYS A 385 5.90 -2.05 18.67
N THR A 386 5.07 -1.98 17.64
CA THR A 386 4.66 -0.74 16.98
C THR A 386 3.14 -0.58 17.12
N ILE A 387 2.62 0.61 16.82
CA ILE A 387 1.20 0.94 16.94
C ILE A 387 0.74 1.64 15.67
N GLU A 388 -0.47 1.32 15.24
CA GLU A 388 -1.23 2.07 14.24
C GLU A 388 -2.67 2.26 14.73
N GLU A 389 -3.41 3.20 14.13
CA GLU A 389 -4.79 3.51 14.54
C GLU A 389 -5.83 2.55 13.96
N THR A 390 -5.53 1.91 12.83
CA THR A 390 -6.45 1.00 12.13
C THR A 390 -5.77 -0.30 11.73
N THR A 391 -6.58 -1.35 11.53
CA THR A 391 -6.10 -2.65 11.05
C THR A 391 -5.44 -2.54 9.67
N GLU A 392 -6.00 -1.74 8.76
CA GLU A 392 -5.41 -1.54 7.43
C GLU A 392 -4.07 -0.81 7.52
N ASP A 393 -3.91 0.18 8.40
CA ASP A 393 -2.63 0.85 8.58
C ASP A 393 -1.57 -0.12 9.12
N CYS A 394 -1.93 -1.05 10.02
CA CYS A 394 -1.02 -2.13 10.42
C CYS A 394 -0.68 -3.08 9.27
N ILE A 395 -1.64 -3.44 8.39
CA ILE A 395 -1.34 -4.24 7.19
C ILE A 395 -0.36 -3.48 6.30
N ALA A 396 -0.58 -2.18 6.08
CA ALA A 396 0.32 -1.33 5.32
C ALA A 396 1.72 -1.28 5.96
N ALA A 397 1.82 -1.13 7.28
CA ALA A 397 3.09 -1.17 8.01
C ALA A 397 3.82 -2.50 7.82
N ILE A 398 3.11 -3.64 7.87
CA ILE A 398 3.69 -4.96 7.60
C ILE A 398 4.14 -5.07 6.14
N THR A 399 3.33 -4.61 5.19
CA THR A 399 3.70 -4.60 3.77
C THR A 399 4.90 -3.71 3.49
N LYS A 400 5.09 -2.61 4.22
CA LYS A 400 6.24 -1.70 4.10
C LYS A 400 7.51 -2.19 4.82
N GLY A 401 7.39 -3.15 5.74
CA GLY A 401 8.50 -3.57 6.61
C GLY A 401 8.68 -2.73 7.88
N GLU A 402 7.69 -1.91 8.23
CA GLU A 402 7.64 -1.10 9.46
C GLU A 402 6.99 -1.86 10.63
N ALA A 403 6.40 -3.01 10.35
CA ALA A 403 5.98 -4.04 11.27
C ALA A 403 6.26 -5.41 10.64
N ASP A 404 6.18 -6.50 11.38
CA ASP A 404 6.43 -7.85 10.89
C ASP A 404 5.18 -8.76 10.94
N ALA A 405 4.33 -8.60 11.95
CA ALA A 405 3.17 -9.46 12.13
C ALA A 405 2.05 -8.80 12.93
N MET A 406 0.84 -9.30 12.73
CA MET A 406 -0.33 -9.07 13.56
C MET A 406 -1.33 -10.21 13.38
N THR A 407 -2.32 -10.29 14.27
CA THR A 407 -3.48 -11.16 14.10
C THR A 407 -4.59 -10.44 13.33
N LEU A 408 -5.23 -11.14 12.39
CA LEU A 408 -6.31 -10.59 11.56
C LEU A 408 -7.54 -11.50 11.54
N ASP A 409 -8.71 -10.88 11.46
CA ASP A 409 -9.95 -11.52 11.07
C ASP A 409 -9.95 -11.94 9.58
N GLY A 410 -10.75 -12.95 9.22
CA GLY A 410 -10.86 -13.50 7.86
C GLY A 410 -11.09 -12.46 6.76
N GLY A 411 -11.84 -11.40 7.03
CA GLY A 411 -12.03 -10.28 6.10
C GLY A 411 -10.74 -9.52 5.81
N PHE A 412 -9.98 -9.18 6.85
CA PHE A 412 -8.71 -8.48 6.70
C PHE A 412 -7.58 -9.40 6.20
N ILE A 413 -7.66 -10.73 6.39
CA ILE A 413 -6.75 -11.69 5.76
C ILE A 413 -6.86 -11.64 4.23
N TYR A 414 -8.06 -11.37 3.69
CA TYR A 414 -8.23 -11.16 2.25
C TYR A 414 -7.46 -9.92 1.79
N THR A 415 -7.65 -8.77 2.45
CA THR A 415 -6.91 -7.52 2.16
C THR A 415 -5.41 -7.71 2.27
N ALA A 416 -4.94 -8.30 3.38
CA ALA A 416 -3.53 -8.63 3.59
C ALA A 416 -2.97 -9.56 2.49
N GLY A 417 -3.77 -10.53 2.04
CA GLY A 417 -3.43 -11.42 0.94
C GLY A 417 -3.29 -10.70 -0.41
N GLN A 418 -4.15 -9.72 -0.70
CA GLN A 418 -4.02 -8.84 -1.88
C GLN A 418 -2.74 -7.99 -1.79
N CYS A 419 -2.35 -7.60 -0.58
CA CYS A 419 -1.06 -6.98 -0.27
C CYS A 419 0.13 -7.95 -0.17
N ARG A 420 -0.01 -9.17 -0.69
CA ARG A 420 1.02 -10.23 -0.76
C ARG A 420 1.52 -10.76 0.60
N LEU A 421 0.79 -10.50 1.68
CA LEU A 421 1.06 -11.13 2.98
C LEU A 421 0.53 -12.56 3.00
N VAL A 422 1.09 -13.38 3.91
CA VAL A 422 0.76 -14.79 4.05
C VAL A 422 0.32 -15.12 5.47
N PRO A 423 -0.68 -16.01 5.65
CA PRO A 423 -1.03 -16.51 6.97
C PRO A 423 0.07 -17.44 7.51
N VAL A 424 0.38 -17.32 8.80
CA VAL A 424 1.48 -17.99 9.48
C VAL A 424 0.99 -19.06 10.46
N LEU A 425 0.07 -18.66 11.35
CA LEU A 425 -0.59 -19.50 12.36
C LEU A 425 -2.06 -19.08 12.48
N ALA A 426 -2.94 -19.99 12.87
CA ALA A 426 -4.35 -19.68 13.12
C ALA A 426 -4.66 -19.67 14.62
N GLU A 427 -5.51 -18.75 15.07
CA GLU A 427 -6.14 -18.88 16.37
C GLU A 427 -7.02 -20.13 16.35
N ASN A 428 -6.83 -21.04 17.30
CA ASN A 428 -7.67 -22.22 17.45
C ASN A 428 -8.58 -22.05 18.67
N TYR A 429 -9.88 -22.22 18.46
CA TYR A 429 -10.90 -22.06 19.49
C TYR A 429 -11.43 -23.44 19.90
N MET A 430 -11.45 -23.73 21.20
CA MET A 430 -12.05 -24.95 21.78
C MET A 430 -11.66 -26.29 21.10
N PRO A 431 -10.38 -26.71 21.16
CA PRO A 431 -10.00 -28.06 20.73
C PRO A 431 -10.66 -29.11 21.64
N LYS A 432 -11.09 -30.25 21.07
CA LYS A 432 -11.62 -31.39 21.85
C LYS A 432 -10.58 -32.00 22.79
N ASP A 433 -9.30 -31.79 22.50
CA ASP A 433 -8.15 -32.18 23.30
C ASP A 433 -7.12 -31.04 23.26
N GLU A 434 -6.93 -30.38 24.40
CA GLU A 434 -6.00 -29.25 24.52
C GLU A 434 -4.54 -29.67 24.27
N SER A 435 -4.18 -30.93 24.52
CA SER A 435 -2.79 -31.41 24.38
C SER A 435 -2.33 -31.49 22.92
N THR A 436 -3.26 -31.53 21.96
CA THR A 436 -3.00 -31.59 20.51
C THR A 436 -3.40 -30.31 19.79
N CYS A 437 -3.71 -29.23 20.52
CA CYS A 437 -4.25 -27.99 19.98
C CYS A 437 -3.41 -27.42 18.81
N VAL A 438 -2.08 -27.38 18.96
CA VAL A 438 -1.15 -26.83 17.96
C VAL A 438 -1.22 -27.55 16.62
N ASN A 439 -1.47 -28.86 16.63
CA ASN A 439 -1.51 -29.69 15.42
C ASN A 439 -2.94 -29.95 14.93
N THR A 440 -3.94 -29.47 15.67
CA THR A 440 -5.35 -29.61 15.29
C THR A 440 -5.73 -28.48 14.33
N PRO A 441 -6.21 -28.78 13.11
CA PRO A 441 -6.65 -27.75 12.19
C PRO A 441 -7.79 -26.91 12.77
N ALA A 442 -7.70 -25.59 12.60
CA ALA A 442 -8.79 -24.67 12.93
C ALA A 442 -10.03 -25.00 12.09
N GLN A 443 -11.21 -25.07 12.72
CA GLN A 443 -12.45 -25.52 12.09
C GLN A 443 -13.38 -24.40 11.62
N GLY A 444 -13.01 -23.14 11.82
CA GLY A 444 -13.92 -22.01 11.66
C GLY A 444 -14.73 -21.73 12.93
N HIS A 445 -15.47 -20.63 12.91
CA HIS A 445 -16.45 -20.27 13.95
C HIS A 445 -17.78 -19.85 13.32
N TYR A 446 -18.85 -19.87 14.12
CA TYR A 446 -20.20 -19.60 13.64
C TYR A 446 -20.50 -18.10 13.70
N VAL A 447 -20.89 -17.52 12.58
CA VAL A 447 -21.42 -16.15 12.53
C VAL A 447 -22.89 -16.20 12.89
N VAL A 448 -23.31 -15.40 13.87
CA VAL A 448 -24.69 -15.36 14.36
C VAL A 448 -25.26 -13.94 14.42
N ALA A 449 -26.57 -13.83 14.23
CA ALA A 449 -27.34 -12.62 14.48
C ALA A 449 -28.07 -12.76 15.81
N VAL A 450 -27.63 -12.03 16.83
CA VAL A 450 -28.15 -12.07 18.20
C VAL A 450 -29.17 -10.97 18.41
N ILE A 451 -30.27 -11.31 19.08
CA ILE A 451 -31.36 -10.38 19.41
C ILE A 451 -31.77 -10.54 20.88
N LYS A 452 -32.43 -9.52 21.43
CA LYS A 452 -33.08 -9.60 22.74
C LYS A 452 -34.35 -10.45 22.64
N LYS A 453 -34.50 -11.43 23.52
CA LYS A 453 -35.66 -12.32 23.57
C LYS A 453 -36.97 -11.57 23.80
N SER A 454 -36.91 -10.41 24.46
CA SER A 454 -38.04 -9.55 24.78
C SER A 454 -38.78 -8.94 23.59
N ASP A 455 -38.17 -8.87 22.39
CA ASP A 455 -38.87 -8.45 21.16
C ASP A 455 -39.27 -9.69 20.35
N PRO A 456 -40.51 -10.20 20.44
CA PRO A 456 -40.94 -11.41 19.74
C PRO A 456 -41.17 -11.19 18.23
N SER A 457 -41.23 -9.94 17.76
CA SER A 457 -41.57 -9.60 16.37
C SER A 457 -40.36 -9.67 15.41
N LEU A 458 -39.15 -9.73 15.97
CA LEU A 458 -37.92 -9.68 15.22
C LEU A 458 -37.59 -11.06 14.62
N THR A 459 -37.37 -11.08 13.31
CA THR A 459 -36.99 -12.24 12.49
C THR A 459 -35.94 -11.78 11.47
N TRP A 460 -35.26 -12.72 10.81
CA TRP A 460 -34.33 -12.39 9.71
C TRP A 460 -34.98 -11.53 8.62
N TYR A 461 -36.27 -11.75 8.33
CA TYR A 461 -37.00 -11.03 7.29
C TYR A 461 -37.46 -9.63 7.68
N SER A 462 -37.52 -9.32 8.99
CA SER A 462 -37.98 -8.03 9.52
C SER A 462 -36.86 -7.10 9.99
N LEU A 463 -35.61 -7.39 9.60
CA LEU A 463 -34.43 -6.60 9.95
C LEU A 463 -34.37 -5.22 9.29
N GLN A 464 -35.03 -5.03 8.14
CA GLN A 464 -35.00 -3.75 7.44
C GLN A 464 -35.65 -2.63 8.30
N GLY A 465 -34.97 -1.50 8.41
CA GLY A 465 -35.38 -0.35 9.23
C GLY A 465 -35.10 -0.52 10.73
N LYS A 466 -34.55 -1.66 11.18
CA LYS A 466 -34.15 -1.88 12.58
C LYS A 466 -32.78 -1.26 12.86
N LYS A 467 -32.39 -1.29 14.14
CA LYS A 467 -31.09 -0.83 14.63
C LYS A 467 -30.08 -1.97 14.71
N SER A 468 -28.91 -1.81 14.12
CA SER A 468 -27.89 -2.89 14.09
C SER A 468 -26.58 -2.52 14.77
N CYS A 469 -25.89 -3.54 15.28
CA CYS A 469 -24.60 -3.42 15.94
C CYS A 469 -23.59 -4.36 15.29
N HIS A 470 -22.43 -3.82 14.92
CA HIS A 470 -21.39 -4.52 14.18
C HIS A 470 -20.03 -4.33 14.87
N PRO A 471 -19.19 -5.37 14.98
CA PRO A 471 -17.84 -5.28 15.51
C PRO A 471 -17.00 -4.20 14.83
N ALA A 472 -16.94 -4.23 13.50
CA ALA A 472 -16.35 -3.23 12.63
C ALA A 472 -16.66 -3.54 11.15
N VAL A 473 -16.58 -2.53 10.30
CA VAL A 473 -16.58 -2.70 8.84
C VAL A 473 -15.40 -3.57 8.41
N GLY A 474 -15.62 -4.43 7.40
CA GLY A 474 -14.60 -5.32 6.86
C GLY A 474 -14.43 -6.65 7.62
N THR A 475 -15.00 -6.80 8.82
CA THR A 475 -14.92 -8.08 9.56
C THR A 475 -15.82 -9.17 8.98
N SER A 476 -15.41 -10.44 9.12
CA SER A 476 -16.13 -11.61 8.61
C SER A 476 -17.55 -11.69 9.18
N ALA A 477 -17.64 -11.79 10.50
CA ALA A 477 -18.90 -11.98 11.22
C ALA A 477 -19.74 -10.71 11.29
N GLY A 478 -19.09 -9.55 11.44
CA GLY A 478 -19.75 -8.28 11.64
C GLY A 478 -20.24 -7.62 10.36
N TRP A 479 -19.57 -7.84 9.23
CA TRP A 479 -19.83 -7.09 8.00
C TRP A 479 -19.99 -7.99 6.78
N ILE A 480 -18.96 -8.76 6.41
CA ILE A 480 -18.92 -9.49 5.13
C ILE A 480 -20.09 -10.48 5.01
N ILE A 481 -20.31 -11.33 6.00
CA ILE A 481 -21.41 -12.29 5.97
C ILE A 481 -22.79 -11.63 6.02
N PRO A 482 -23.13 -10.80 7.03
CA PRO A 482 -24.48 -10.24 7.13
C PRO A 482 -24.80 -9.29 5.98
N MET A 483 -23.86 -8.41 5.59
CA MET A 483 -24.08 -7.50 4.46
C MET A 483 -24.12 -8.27 3.14
N GLY A 484 -23.38 -9.37 3.00
CA GLY A 484 -23.42 -10.23 1.82
C GLY A 484 -24.79 -10.86 1.60
N LEU A 485 -25.41 -11.33 2.66
CA LEU A 485 -26.77 -11.86 2.61
C LEU A 485 -27.80 -10.77 2.28
N ILE A 486 -27.65 -9.57 2.84
CA ILE A 486 -28.51 -8.42 2.54
C ILE A 486 -28.33 -7.97 1.09
N TYR A 487 -27.10 -7.86 0.62
CA TYR A 487 -26.76 -7.49 -0.75
C TYR A 487 -27.31 -8.50 -1.76
N ASN A 488 -27.22 -9.80 -1.47
CA ASN A 488 -27.77 -10.82 -2.36
C ASN A 488 -29.29 -10.68 -2.59
N LYS A 489 -30.00 -10.12 -1.59
CA LYS A 489 -31.44 -9.83 -1.66
C LYS A 489 -31.74 -8.47 -2.30
N THR A 490 -31.00 -7.43 -1.94
CA THR A 490 -31.31 -6.04 -2.30
C THR A 490 -30.57 -5.54 -3.56
N ARG A 491 -29.43 -6.15 -3.89
CA ARG A 491 -28.48 -5.72 -4.93
C ARG A 491 -28.01 -4.26 -4.78
N SER A 492 -27.99 -3.75 -3.55
CA SER A 492 -27.60 -2.36 -3.24
C SER A 492 -26.44 -2.34 -2.24
N CYS A 493 -25.44 -1.49 -2.48
CA CYS A 493 -24.35 -1.21 -1.53
C CYS A 493 -24.72 -0.14 -0.49
N LYS A 494 -25.95 0.41 -0.55
CA LYS A 494 -26.45 1.43 0.38
C LYS A 494 -26.91 0.78 1.69
N PHE A 495 -25.97 0.20 2.43
CA PHE A 495 -26.27 -0.50 3.68
C PHE A 495 -26.77 0.45 4.78
N ASP A 496 -26.40 1.73 4.69
CA ASP A 496 -26.87 2.85 5.49
C ASP A 496 -28.35 3.21 5.28
N GLU A 497 -28.99 2.69 4.22
CA GLU A 497 -30.44 2.78 3.97
C GLU A 497 -31.19 1.50 4.40
N PHE A 498 -30.49 0.39 4.65
CA PHE A 498 -31.12 -0.86 5.05
C PHE A 498 -31.50 -0.86 6.54
N PHE A 499 -30.58 -0.45 7.40
CA PHE A 499 -30.84 -0.23 8.84
C PHE A 499 -31.12 1.25 9.08
N SER A 500 -32.00 1.57 10.03
CA SER A 500 -32.35 2.97 10.31
C SER A 500 -31.20 3.72 10.99
N GLN A 501 -30.49 3.03 11.89
CA GLN A 501 -29.30 3.50 12.59
C GLN A 501 -28.44 2.29 12.94
N SER A 502 -27.13 2.43 12.88
CA SER A 502 -26.21 1.37 13.29
C SER A 502 -25.06 1.91 14.13
N CYS A 503 -24.33 1.00 14.76
CA CYS A 503 -22.93 1.24 15.05
C CYS A 503 -22.08 0.21 14.28
N ALA A 504 -21.36 0.69 13.28
CA ALA A 504 -20.41 -0.07 12.47
C ALA A 504 -19.08 0.71 12.40
N PRO A 505 -18.20 0.52 13.39
CA PRO A 505 -16.91 1.19 13.47
C PRO A 505 -16.10 1.08 12.16
N GLY A 506 -15.49 2.19 11.73
CA GLY A 506 -14.82 2.32 10.44
C GLY A 506 -15.69 2.85 9.30
N SER A 507 -16.98 3.11 9.53
CA SER A 507 -17.84 3.80 8.55
C SER A 507 -17.64 5.31 8.56
N ASP A 508 -18.22 6.03 7.59
CA ASP A 508 -18.28 7.50 7.60
C ASP A 508 -18.99 7.97 8.89
N PRO A 509 -18.34 8.78 9.75
CA PRO A 509 -18.92 9.31 10.98
C PRO A 509 -20.23 10.06 10.80
N ASN A 510 -20.50 10.62 9.61
CA ASN A 510 -21.74 11.35 9.30
C ASN A 510 -22.87 10.45 8.78
N SER A 511 -22.60 9.17 8.52
CA SER A 511 -23.59 8.23 8.01
C SER A 511 -24.44 7.62 9.13
N ASN A 512 -25.60 7.06 8.74
CA ASN A 512 -26.45 6.30 9.66
C ASN A 512 -25.74 5.09 10.29
N LEU A 513 -24.66 4.61 9.67
CA LEU A 513 -23.88 3.47 10.17
C LEU A 513 -23.12 3.77 11.45
N CYS A 514 -22.91 5.05 11.79
CA CYS A 514 -22.25 5.49 13.03
C CYS A 514 -23.23 6.09 14.06
N ALA A 515 -24.52 6.19 13.74
CA ALA A 515 -25.50 6.91 14.55
C ALA A 515 -25.71 6.35 15.97
N LEU A 516 -25.46 5.06 16.19
CA LEU A 516 -25.55 4.43 17.51
C LEU A 516 -24.22 4.39 18.26
N CYS A 517 -23.10 4.63 17.57
CA CYS A 517 -21.78 4.64 18.19
C CYS A 517 -21.69 5.72 19.27
N SER A 518 -20.79 5.54 20.23
CA SER A 518 -20.72 6.42 21.42
C SER A 518 -19.35 7.02 21.66
N GLY A 519 -18.34 6.60 20.89
CA GLY A 519 -16.94 6.82 21.22
C GLY A 519 -16.58 6.13 22.53
N GLY A 520 -15.50 6.62 23.13
CA GLY A 520 -14.98 6.17 24.42
C GLY A 520 -15.20 7.22 25.50
N SER A 521 -14.09 7.65 26.09
CA SER A 521 -14.03 8.85 26.94
C SER A 521 -14.03 10.15 26.15
N ASP A 522 -13.62 10.11 24.88
CA ASP A 522 -13.56 11.26 23.97
C ASP A 522 -14.51 11.04 22.77
N PRO A 523 -15.45 11.98 22.52
CA PRO A 523 -16.31 11.96 21.34
C PRO A 523 -15.57 11.94 20.00
N ALA A 524 -14.31 12.40 19.95
CA ALA A 524 -13.48 12.37 18.75
C ALA A 524 -13.25 10.93 18.21
N HIS A 525 -13.41 9.91 19.06
CA HIS A 525 -13.28 8.51 18.67
C HIS A 525 -14.62 7.83 18.34
N THR A 526 -15.69 8.60 18.15
CA THR A 526 -16.97 8.03 17.73
C THR A 526 -16.80 7.28 16.42
N CYS A 527 -17.19 6.01 16.40
CA CYS A 527 -17.08 5.13 15.23
C CYS A 527 -15.64 4.79 14.79
N ALA A 528 -14.63 5.06 15.63
CA ALA A 528 -13.24 4.67 15.35
C ALA A 528 -13.13 3.13 15.29
N PRO A 529 -12.44 2.55 14.28
CA PRO A 529 -12.29 1.11 14.13
C PRO A 529 -11.21 0.53 15.07
N ASN A 530 -11.23 0.93 16.34
CA ASN A 530 -10.32 0.46 17.38
C ASN A 530 -10.98 0.54 18.78
N ASN A 531 -10.25 0.10 19.79
CA ASN A 531 -10.71 0.01 21.18
C ASN A 531 -11.04 1.34 21.87
N HIS A 532 -10.84 2.50 21.22
CA HIS A 532 -11.35 3.77 21.73
C HIS A 532 -12.87 3.89 21.56
N GLU A 533 -13.49 3.20 20.61
CA GLU A 533 -14.94 3.10 20.50
C GLU A 533 -15.47 1.99 21.42
N ARG A 534 -16.37 2.35 22.34
CA ARG A 534 -16.96 1.41 23.30
C ARG A 534 -17.71 0.25 22.66
N TYR A 535 -18.30 0.46 21.49
CA TYR A 535 -19.03 -0.57 20.75
C TYR A 535 -18.20 -1.30 19.68
N TYR A 536 -16.88 -1.09 19.67
CA TYR A 536 -15.96 -1.81 18.78
C TYR A 536 -15.72 -3.26 19.22
N GLY A 537 -15.47 -4.13 18.24
CA GLY A 537 -15.17 -5.53 18.45
C GLY A 537 -16.39 -6.36 18.86
N PHE A 538 -16.19 -7.65 19.08
CA PHE A 538 -17.30 -8.57 19.36
C PHE A 538 -18.06 -8.21 20.64
N SER A 539 -17.33 -7.97 21.73
CA SER A 539 -17.93 -7.59 23.01
C SER A 539 -18.62 -6.22 22.94
N GLY A 540 -18.05 -5.26 22.20
CA GLY A 540 -18.67 -3.94 22.00
C GLY A 540 -19.95 -4.00 21.17
N ALA A 541 -19.99 -4.80 20.12
CA ALA A 541 -21.20 -4.99 19.31
C ALA A 541 -22.33 -5.65 20.13
N PHE A 542 -22.00 -6.62 20.99
CA PHE A 542 -22.96 -7.22 21.90
C PHE A 542 -23.44 -6.21 22.96
N ARG A 543 -22.53 -5.39 23.50
CA ARG A 543 -22.90 -4.27 24.39
C ARG A 543 -23.84 -3.27 23.71
N CYS A 544 -23.60 -2.94 22.45
CA CYS A 544 -24.48 -2.09 21.65
C CYS A 544 -25.90 -2.68 21.56
N LEU A 545 -26.06 -4.00 21.38
CA LEU A 545 -27.38 -4.65 21.40
C LEU A 545 -28.06 -4.50 22.77
N VAL A 546 -27.32 -4.65 23.86
CA VAL A 546 -27.84 -4.48 25.22
C VAL A 546 -28.36 -3.05 25.42
N GLU A 547 -27.57 -2.05 25.04
CA GLU A 547 -27.82 -0.65 25.38
C GLU A 547 -28.68 0.12 24.36
N LYS A 548 -28.60 -0.18 23.05
CA LYS A 548 -29.21 0.66 21.99
C LYS A 548 -29.84 -0.09 20.81
N GLY A 549 -29.19 -1.13 20.31
CA GLY A 549 -29.56 -1.83 19.08
C GLY A 549 -30.68 -2.85 19.23
N ASP A 550 -31.16 -3.35 18.09
CA ASP A 550 -32.16 -4.42 17.98
C ASP A 550 -31.50 -5.76 17.63
N VAL A 551 -30.41 -5.74 16.84
CA VAL A 551 -29.64 -6.92 16.42
C VAL A 551 -28.13 -6.66 16.52
N ALA A 552 -27.37 -7.65 16.96
CA ALA A 552 -25.90 -7.65 16.85
C ALA A 552 -25.41 -8.82 15.98
N PHE A 553 -24.45 -8.54 15.11
CA PHE A 553 -23.79 -9.56 14.30
C PHE A 553 -22.42 -9.90 14.88
N VAL A 554 -22.30 -11.08 15.49
CA VAL A 554 -21.13 -11.48 16.28
C VAL A 554 -20.81 -12.97 16.06
N LYS A 555 -19.71 -13.44 16.64
CA LYS A 555 -19.45 -14.87 16.76
C LYS A 555 -20.32 -15.49 17.86
N GLU A 556 -20.58 -16.79 17.77
CA GLU A 556 -21.42 -17.53 18.71
C GLU A 556 -20.90 -17.49 20.15
N THR A 557 -19.59 -17.45 20.34
CA THR A 557 -18.97 -17.46 21.68
C THR A 557 -19.18 -16.14 22.44
N THR A 558 -19.47 -15.05 21.75
CA THR A 558 -19.55 -13.69 22.33
C THR A 558 -20.61 -13.57 23.42
N VAL A 559 -21.79 -14.18 23.23
CA VAL A 559 -22.84 -14.16 24.25
C VAL A 559 -22.33 -14.85 25.52
N PHE A 560 -21.78 -16.07 25.37
CA PHE A 560 -21.27 -16.85 26.49
C PHE A 560 -20.08 -16.20 27.20
N GLN A 561 -19.33 -15.30 26.55
CA GLN A 561 -18.22 -14.55 27.17
C GLN A 561 -18.70 -13.34 27.99
N ASN A 562 -19.92 -12.87 27.74
CA ASN A 562 -20.46 -11.62 28.28
C ASN A 562 -21.72 -11.79 29.14
N THR A 563 -22.13 -13.02 29.42
CA THR A 563 -23.27 -13.34 30.30
C THR A 563 -22.85 -14.26 31.44
N GLU A 564 -23.78 -14.52 32.38
CA GLU A 564 -23.58 -15.43 33.52
C GLU A 564 -22.39 -15.03 34.41
N GLY A 565 -22.19 -13.71 34.59
CA GLY A 565 -21.12 -13.16 35.43
C GLY A 565 -19.70 -13.32 34.89
N LYS A 566 -19.51 -13.85 33.66
CA LYS A 566 -18.18 -14.03 33.06
C LYS A 566 -17.52 -12.74 32.61
N ASN A 567 -18.29 -11.70 32.31
CA ASN A 567 -17.77 -10.35 32.13
C ASN A 567 -18.09 -9.53 33.40
N PRO A 568 -17.06 -9.11 34.17
CA PRO A 568 -17.26 -8.37 35.41
C PRO A 568 -17.67 -6.91 35.21
N GLU A 569 -17.64 -6.40 33.97
CA GLU A 569 -18.02 -5.03 33.68
C GLU A 569 -19.48 -4.73 34.06
N ALA A 570 -19.74 -3.50 34.48
CA ALA A 570 -21.05 -3.09 35.01
C ALA A 570 -22.22 -3.29 34.03
N TRP A 571 -21.97 -3.23 32.72
CA TRP A 571 -23.00 -3.43 31.69
C TRP A 571 -23.36 -4.90 31.45
N ALA A 572 -22.48 -5.84 31.84
CA ALA A 572 -22.57 -7.27 31.50
C ALA A 572 -22.76 -8.20 32.70
N LYS A 573 -22.34 -7.77 33.90
CA LYS A 573 -22.26 -8.61 35.11
C LYS A 573 -23.55 -9.38 35.47
N ASP A 574 -24.71 -8.81 35.18
CA ASP A 574 -26.02 -9.36 35.56
C ASP A 574 -26.79 -9.94 34.35
N LEU A 575 -26.18 -9.95 33.16
CA LEU A 575 -26.83 -10.46 31.95
C LEU A 575 -26.91 -11.98 31.98
N LYS A 576 -28.06 -12.52 31.58
CA LYS A 576 -28.23 -13.96 31.42
C LYS A 576 -28.28 -14.34 29.95
N GLN A 577 -27.75 -15.52 29.63
CA GLN A 577 -27.78 -16.01 28.25
C GLN A 577 -29.21 -16.27 27.75
N GLU A 578 -30.15 -16.55 28.68
CA GLU A 578 -31.56 -16.82 28.37
C GLU A 578 -32.34 -15.58 27.89
N ASP A 579 -31.78 -14.39 28.10
CA ASP A 579 -32.35 -13.12 27.65
C ASP A 579 -32.12 -12.86 26.15
N PHE A 580 -31.36 -13.73 25.48
CA PHE A 580 -30.95 -13.58 24.09
C PHE A 580 -31.32 -14.81 23.25
N GLU A 581 -31.57 -14.56 21.97
CA GLU A 581 -31.85 -15.59 20.96
C GLU A 581 -31.12 -15.28 19.64
N LEU A 582 -31.00 -16.31 18.81
CA LEU A 582 -30.40 -16.21 17.48
C LEU A 582 -31.49 -16.10 16.41
N LEU A 583 -31.25 -15.28 15.39
CA LEU A 583 -32.04 -15.27 14.16
C LEU A 583 -31.46 -16.27 13.15
N CYS A 584 -32.31 -17.16 12.67
CA CYS A 584 -31.95 -18.15 11.67
C CYS A 584 -32.35 -17.67 10.26
N LEU A 585 -31.62 -18.10 9.24
CA LEU A 585 -31.89 -17.71 7.85
C LEU A 585 -33.26 -18.17 7.32
N ASP A 586 -33.86 -19.19 7.94
CA ASP A 586 -35.21 -19.66 7.63
C ASP A 586 -36.32 -18.77 8.22
N GLY A 587 -35.95 -17.75 9.01
CA GLY A 587 -36.85 -16.83 9.70
C GLY A 587 -37.25 -17.28 11.11
N THR A 588 -36.82 -18.47 11.54
CA THR A 588 -37.04 -18.95 12.91
C THR A 588 -36.05 -18.34 13.91
N ARG A 589 -36.29 -18.60 15.18
CA ARG A 589 -35.44 -18.18 16.30
C ARG A 589 -35.03 -19.40 17.10
N ARG A 590 -33.80 -19.39 17.61
CA ARG A 590 -33.29 -20.47 18.47
C ARG A 590 -32.52 -19.92 19.67
N PRO A 591 -32.42 -20.70 20.77
CA PRO A 591 -31.51 -20.37 21.86
C PRO A 591 -30.06 -20.22 21.38
N VAL A 592 -29.28 -19.39 22.06
CA VAL A 592 -27.85 -19.15 21.74
C VAL A 592 -27.00 -20.42 21.77
N THR A 593 -27.43 -21.46 22.50
CA THR A 593 -26.77 -22.78 22.55
C THR A 593 -26.95 -23.62 21.28
N GLU A 594 -27.88 -23.25 20.39
CA GLU A 594 -28.16 -23.98 19.15
C GLU A 594 -27.52 -23.33 17.90
N ALA A 595 -26.42 -22.59 18.07
CA ALA A 595 -25.71 -21.92 16.97
C ALA A 595 -25.37 -22.88 15.79
N HIS A 596 -24.98 -24.12 16.09
CA HIS A 596 -24.73 -25.15 15.07
C HIS A 596 -25.94 -25.47 14.15
N ARG A 597 -27.17 -25.13 14.57
CA ARG A 597 -28.41 -25.26 13.77
C ARG A 597 -28.96 -23.91 13.31
N CYS A 598 -28.45 -22.81 13.85
CA CYS A 598 -28.92 -21.46 13.59
C CYS A 598 -27.74 -20.48 13.59
N HIS A 599 -27.16 -20.33 12.40
CA HIS A 599 -26.07 -19.42 12.11
C HIS A 599 -26.25 -18.85 10.70
N LEU A 600 -25.54 -17.77 10.40
CA LEU A 600 -25.53 -17.14 9.08
C LEU A 600 -24.53 -17.82 8.15
N ALA A 601 -23.34 -18.15 8.68
CA ALA A 601 -22.28 -18.87 7.97
C ALA A 601 -21.26 -19.44 8.96
N ILE A 602 -20.39 -20.33 8.48
CA ILE A 602 -19.14 -20.68 9.13
C ILE A 602 -18.03 -19.90 8.42
N VAL A 603 -17.20 -19.20 9.18
CA VAL A 603 -16.09 -18.41 8.62
C VAL A 603 -14.74 -18.89 9.16
N PRO A 604 -13.64 -18.65 8.42
CA PRO A 604 -12.30 -18.98 8.89
C PRO A 604 -11.99 -18.32 10.24
N ASN A 605 -11.16 -18.97 11.04
CA ASN A 605 -10.65 -18.37 12.27
C ASN A 605 -9.76 -17.15 11.97
N HIS A 606 -9.48 -16.37 13.00
CA HIS A 606 -8.44 -15.36 12.88
C HIS A 606 -7.07 -16.02 12.66
N ALA A 607 -6.17 -15.33 11.99
CA ALA A 607 -4.82 -15.82 11.74
C ALA A 607 -3.78 -14.71 11.90
N VAL A 608 -2.60 -15.11 12.35
CA VAL A 608 -1.42 -14.26 12.28
C VAL A 608 -0.97 -14.19 10.83
N VAL A 609 -0.77 -12.98 10.32
CA VAL A 609 -0.19 -12.75 8.99
C VAL A 609 1.19 -12.13 9.09
N SER A 610 2.02 -12.36 8.07
CA SER A 610 3.34 -11.76 7.95
C SER A 610 3.77 -11.69 6.49
N ARG A 611 4.90 -11.02 6.22
CA ARG A 611 5.58 -11.13 4.93
C ARG A 611 6.21 -12.52 4.77
N LYS A 612 6.38 -12.94 3.53
CA LYS A 612 6.93 -14.26 3.19
C LYS A 612 8.33 -14.50 3.75
N ASP A 613 9.17 -13.47 3.78
CA ASP A 613 10.55 -13.51 4.32
C ASP A 613 10.59 -13.63 5.86
N LYS A 614 9.58 -13.11 6.57
CA LYS A 614 9.50 -13.15 8.05
C LYS A 614 8.65 -14.28 8.60
N ALA A 615 7.80 -14.91 7.79
CA ALA A 615 6.85 -15.94 8.22
C ALA A 615 7.47 -17.06 9.09
N ALA A 616 8.65 -17.59 8.72
CA ALA A 616 9.32 -18.62 9.50
C ALA A 616 9.82 -18.12 10.87
N SER A 617 10.34 -16.89 10.94
CA SER A 617 10.79 -16.27 12.19
C SER A 617 9.62 -16.00 13.12
N VAL A 618 8.52 -15.44 12.58
CA VAL A 618 7.28 -15.18 13.31
C VAL A 618 6.69 -16.47 13.86
N ARG A 619 6.63 -17.54 13.06
CA ARG A 619 6.14 -18.85 13.51
C ARG A 619 6.94 -19.39 14.69
N ARG A 620 8.28 -19.38 14.58
CA ARG A 620 9.19 -19.87 15.62
C ARG A 620 9.04 -19.04 16.90
N MET A 621 8.96 -17.71 16.77
CA MET A 621 8.72 -16.81 17.89
C MET A 621 7.42 -17.15 18.60
N LEU A 622 6.30 -17.26 17.87
CA LEU A 622 4.99 -17.49 18.46
C LEU A 622 4.84 -18.86 19.13
N PHE A 623 5.46 -19.91 18.59
CA PHE A 623 5.48 -21.21 19.27
C PHE A 623 6.19 -21.14 20.62
N ASN A 624 7.38 -20.52 20.66
CA ASN A 624 8.10 -20.32 21.92
C ASN A 624 7.30 -19.46 22.90
N GLN A 625 6.73 -18.33 22.44
CA GLN A 625 5.99 -17.43 23.31
C GLN A 625 4.70 -18.04 23.87
N GLN A 626 3.97 -18.86 23.10
CA GLN A 626 2.78 -19.52 23.63
C GLN A 626 3.10 -20.70 24.56
N GLU A 627 4.26 -21.34 24.45
CA GLU A 627 4.74 -22.33 25.43
C GLU A 627 5.02 -21.69 26.79
N LEU A 628 5.39 -20.41 26.83
CA LEU A 628 5.60 -19.64 28.05
C LEU A 628 4.29 -19.03 28.56
N PHE A 629 3.55 -18.32 27.70
CA PHE A 629 2.46 -17.41 28.09
C PHE A 629 1.07 -17.81 27.58
N GLY A 630 0.95 -18.93 26.86
CA GLY A 630 -0.33 -19.48 26.42
C GLY A 630 -1.13 -20.08 27.58
N ARG A 631 -2.33 -20.63 27.30
CA ARG A 631 -3.26 -21.15 28.34
C ARG A 631 -2.62 -22.14 29.31
N ASN A 632 -1.75 -22.99 28.78
CA ASN A 632 -1.04 -24.04 29.51
C ASN A 632 0.46 -23.73 29.63
N GLY A 633 0.84 -22.45 29.49
CA GLY A 633 2.24 -22.03 29.47
C GLY A 633 2.90 -22.00 30.84
N PHE A 634 4.21 -22.23 30.88
CA PHE A 634 5.00 -22.32 32.11
C PHE A 634 5.01 -21.02 32.94
N GLU A 635 4.89 -19.88 32.27
CA GLU A 635 4.92 -18.53 32.85
C GLU A 635 3.58 -17.80 32.68
N TYR A 636 2.46 -18.52 32.50
CA TYR A 636 1.12 -17.95 32.31
C TYR A 636 0.70 -16.94 33.40
N ARG A 637 1.20 -17.08 34.63
CA ARG A 637 0.93 -16.13 35.72
C ARG A 637 1.67 -14.80 35.58
N MET A 638 2.75 -14.77 34.80
CA MET A 638 3.54 -13.56 34.54
C MET A 638 2.92 -12.75 33.41
N PHE A 639 2.45 -13.42 32.35
CA PHE A 639 1.74 -12.80 31.25
C PHE A 639 0.79 -13.80 30.59
N GLN A 640 -0.37 -13.30 30.19
CA GLN A 640 -1.45 -14.11 29.63
C GLN A 640 -1.69 -13.68 28.18
N MET A 641 -1.12 -14.43 27.24
CA MET A 641 -1.16 -14.05 25.82
C MET A 641 -2.59 -13.98 25.26
N PHE A 642 -3.43 -14.96 25.62
CA PHE A 642 -4.80 -15.12 25.13
C PHE A 642 -5.88 -14.67 26.13
N GLN A 643 -5.51 -13.79 27.06
CA GLN A 643 -6.45 -13.13 27.96
C GLN A 643 -6.14 -11.65 28.00
N SER A 644 -7.15 -10.81 28.12
CA SER A 644 -6.97 -9.37 28.22
C SER A 644 -7.78 -8.75 29.36
N SER A 645 -7.30 -7.59 29.83
CA SER A 645 -7.93 -6.79 30.87
C SER A 645 -9.20 -6.11 30.35
N SER A 646 -9.14 -5.55 29.14
CA SER A 646 -10.29 -5.34 28.26
C SER A 646 -10.51 -6.57 27.36
N LYS A 647 -11.49 -6.55 26.46
CA LYS A 647 -11.81 -7.71 25.61
C LYS A 647 -10.97 -7.75 24.32
N ASP A 648 -10.53 -8.95 23.95
CA ASP A 648 -9.94 -9.31 22.65
C ASP A 648 -8.74 -8.44 22.19
N LEU A 649 -7.79 -8.13 23.09
CA LEU A 649 -6.57 -7.38 22.73
C LEU A 649 -5.48 -8.29 22.16
N LEU A 650 -4.97 -7.96 20.95
CA LEU A 650 -3.95 -8.69 20.15
C LEU A 650 -4.40 -10.06 19.62
N PHE A 651 -5.10 -10.81 20.45
CA PHE A 651 -5.67 -12.12 20.16
C PHE A 651 -7.07 -12.19 20.78
N SER A 652 -7.92 -13.07 20.27
CA SER A 652 -9.22 -13.27 20.90
C SER A 652 -9.10 -13.97 22.25
N ASP A 653 -9.90 -13.55 23.23
CA ASP A 653 -9.91 -14.07 24.60
C ASP A 653 -10.46 -15.51 24.72
N ASP A 654 -10.94 -16.13 23.65
CA ASP A 654 -11.28 -17.57 23.57
C ASP A 654 -10.25 -18.39 22.80
N THR A 655 -9.13 -17.79 22.41
CA THR A 655 -8.01 -18.54 21.81
C THR A 655 -7.48 -19.56 22.82
N ALA A 656 -7.48 -20.83 22.41
CA ALA A 656 -6.89 -21.93 23.17
C ALA A 656 -5.39 -22.04 22.89
N CYS A 657 -5.01 -21.95 21.62
CA CYS A 657 -3.62 -21.91 21.15
C CYS A 657 -3.52 -21.29 19.76
N LEU A 658 -2.29 -21.06 19.30
CA LEU A 658 -2.01 -20.80 17.88
C LEU A 658 -1.64 -22.10 17.19
N ALA A 659 -2.51 -22.55 16.27
CA ALA A 659 -2.36 -23.80 15.53
C ALA A 659 -1.54 -23.61 14.25
N ASN A 660 -0.79 -24.65 13.90
CA ASN A 660 0.07 -24.66 12.74
C ASN A 660 -0.73 -24.68 11.43
N LEU A 661 -0.21 -24.00 10.41
CA LEU A 661 -0.71 -24.08 9.05
C LEU A 661 0.26 -24.89 8.20
N GLN A 662 -0.24 -25.51 7.12
CA GLN A 662 0.64 -26.18 6.18
C GLN A 662 1.63 -25.17 5.57
N ASP A 663 2.87 -25.60 5.33
CA ASP A 663 3.87 -24.73 4.72
C ASP A 663 3.42 -24.21 3.35
N GLY A 664 3.68 -22.92 3.09
CA GLY A 664 3.25 -22.26 1.87
C GLY A 664 1.74 -22.01 1.76
N THR A 665 0.99 -22.10 2.86
CA THR A 665 -0.44 -21.75 2.86
C THR A 665 -0.65 -20.31 2.40
N THR A 666 -1.47 -20.14 1.37
CA THR A 666 -1.88 -18.83 0.85
C THR A 666 -3.17 -18.37 1.51
N TYR A 667 -3.46 -17.07 1.48
CA TYR A 667 -4.74 -16.54 1.97
C TYR A 667 -5.94 -17.22 1.28
N ARG A 668 -5.85 -17.52 -0.02
CA ARG A 668 -6.93 -18.20 -0.75
C ARG A 668 -7.20 -19.61 -0.23
N LYS A 669 -6.13 -20.35 0.06
CA LYS A 669 -6.24 -21.70 0.64
C LYS A 669 -6.76 -21.66 2.07
N TYR A 670 -6.34 -20.67 2.86
CA TYR A 670 -6.77 -20.50 4.25
C TYR A 670 -8.25 -20.10 4.35
N LEU A 671 -8.67 -19.11 3.57
CA LEU A 671 -10.04 -18.61 3.58
C LEU A 671 -11.04 -19.59 2.95
N GLY A 672 -10.59 -20.37 1.96
CA GLY A 672 -11.42 -21.33 1.26
C GLY A 672 -12.34 -20.71 0.20
N PRO A 673 -12.83 -21.52 -0.76
CA PRO A 673 -13.56 -21.04 -1.92
C PRO A 673 -14.94 -20.46 -1.58
N GLU A 674 -15.63 -21.00 -0.57
CA GLU A 674 -16.97 -20.54 -0.19
C GLU A 674 -16.94 -19.11 0.38
N TYR A 675 -15.97 -18.83 1.25
CA TYR A 675 -15.78 -17.49 1.81
C TYR A 675 -15.32 -16.49 0.76
N LEU A 676 -14.38 -16.87 -0.11
CA LEU A 676 -13.94 -16.03 -1.23
C LEU A 676 -15.09 -15.68 -2.17
N LYS A 677 -16.00 -16.63 -2.43
CA LYS A 677 -17.20 -16.36 -3.23
C LYS A 677 -18.14 -15.34 -2.55
N ALA A 678 -18.25 -15.38 -1.22
CA ALA A 678 -19.02 -14.40 -0.47
C ALA A 678 -18.42 -12.99 -0.59
N LEU A 679 -17.09 -12.89 -0.51
CA LEU A 679 -16.34 -11.65 -0.75
C LEU A 679 -16.52 -11.14 -2.19
N ASP A 680 -16.31 -12.00 -3.20
CA ASP A 680 -16.41 -11.61 -4.61
C ASP A 680 -17.82 -11.11 -4.97
N ASN A 681 -18.88 -11.73 -4.41
CA ASN A 681 -20.26 -11.29 -4.60
C ASN A 681 -20.50 -9.86 -4.09
N MET A 682 -19.76 -9.43 -3.07
CA MET A 682 -19.83 -8.09 -2.49
C MET A 682 -18.69 -7.18 -2.93
N GLY A 683 -17.81 -7.62 -3.83
CA GLY A 683 -16.58 -6.90 -4.14
C GLY A 683 -16.81 -5.44 -4.53
N GLN A 684 -17.89 -5.14 -5.27
CA GLN A 684 -18.26 -3.77 -5.64
C GLN A 684 -18.71 -2.87 -4.47
N CYS A 685 -19.09 -3.46 -3.34
CA CYS A 685 -19.51 -2.76 -2.13
C CYS A 685 -18.40 -2.70 -1.07
N LEU A 686 -17.32 -3.47 -1.24
CA LEU A 686 -16.17 -3.47 -0.37
C LEU A 686 -15.14 -2.50 -0.96
N HIS A 687 -15.07 -1.30 -0.39
CA HIS A 687 -14.04 -0.34 -0.76
C HIS A 687 -12.98 -0.29 0.33
N SER A 688 -11.72 -0.55 -0.06
CA SER A 688 -10.54 -0.46 0.79
C SER A 688 -9.48 0.30 0.03
N GLU A 689 -9.12 1.48 0.51
CA GLU A 689 -8.08 2.31 -0.11
C GLU A 689 -6.73 1.57 -0.13
N LEU A 690 -6.48 0.72 0.88
CA LEU A 690 -5.29 -0.12 0.93
C LEU A 690 -5.33 -1.22 -0.13
N GLN A 691 -6.48 -1.87 -0.35
CA GLN A 691 -6.61 -2.87 -1.41
C GLN A 691 -6.35 -2.24 -2.78
N ASP A 692 -6.86 -1.03 -3.04
CA ASP A 692 -6.61 -0.28 -4.27
C ASP A 692 -5.11 0.00 -4.43
N ALA A 693 -4.41 0.41 -3.37
CA ALA A 693 -2.96 0.62 -3.38
C ALA A 693 -2.18 -0.67 -3.68
N CYS A 694 -2.56 -1.78 -3.04
CA CYS A 694 -1.86 -3.07 -3.19
C CYS A 694 -2.09 -3.74 -4.55
N THR A 695 -3.20 -3.41 -5.21
CA THR A 695 -3.57 -3.98 -6.52
C THR A 695 -3.33 -3.02 -7.69
N PHE A 696 -2.84 -1.81 -7.41
CA PHE A 696 -2.58 -0.76 -8.41
C PHE A 696 -1.63 -1.21 -9.52
N HIS A 697 -0.55 -1.91 -9.16
CA HIS A 697 0.40 -2.40 -10.13
C HIS A 697 -0.07 -3.70 -10.79
N VAL A 698 -0.47 -3.59 -12.06
CA VAL A 698 -0.92 -4.72 -12.88
C VAL A 698 0.24 -5.27 -13.74
N HIS A 699 0.32 -6.60 -13.85
CA HIS A 699 1.34 -7.36 -14.59
C HIS A 699 0.83 -7.92 -15.92
#